data_AF-A0A3A4VP68-F1
#
_entry.id   AF-A0A3A4VP68-F1
#
_cell.length_a   1.000
_cell.length_b   1.000
_cell.length_c   1.000
_cell.angle_alpha   90.00
_cell.angle_beta   90.00
_cell.angle_gamma   90.00
#
_symmetry.space_group_name_H-M   'P 1'
#
loop_
_entity.id
_entity.type
_entity.pdbx_description
1 polymer ?
#
loop_
_entity_poly.entity_id
_entity_poly.type
_entity_poly.pdbx_seq_one_letter_code
_entity_poly.pdbx_strand_id
1 'polypeptide(L)'
;MHTPPVSRQSTATLVWLGIAIVLFLATPLAAAEAQNGTIVGTLEERLLSLASSSRRHIDALAANISTSLSGILGQLSAIARDGNPTQITALSNEVSALYARAFSDATAITKAQREIEQAELTRNQIQELSGASFAVIPAAELDAIDTALAKARTAFDATKYNDAIDAAQKAQKLGDALIADYFPASAGGTGTVLIKRVGADDTVKTAPAGTAGWIGSLAANADNSAKLKDTATGAHIAFATDAKEYVERAGICTFRSNSKECRISVFPITPSCDGAACSVPIQVKKDETTKVVFKYFAANSIPPPPPPAPAPTPAPLPPPPAPAPSPTPPPPPSPTPIPAPPPPPPPSDASLEGFGAKTPGGSLGTTIRVTNLNDAGPGSLRQALLQGNRTIVFDVGGTITLQSDIVIKEPFMTIDGRSAPMPGITLSGAGLIIHGTPRYYAGSNAHDVIIRNIRIRDAVADGIQIAWGAYNVVVDHVSVSNAGDGDIDITHGAHDVTVQWSVLRDTSKIMLVKTQTAEAPGETSRVTLHHNAFLTSEDRNPRVSNLANGSTRAATITADVRNNLIWQWGGGLGTDVECGAKANIVNNFYSSPSSSLGNKQQALVIRADSDPVTRCAFGGPSYVNGNFSGDKLSIDINTGPWVLNRVATPYPADPVATTDACTAARAIVNAGGAQPRDADDRSHFNQISLAACP
;
A
#
# COMPACT_ATOMS: atom_id res chain seq x y z
N MET A 1 -40.54 37.24 -6.11
CA MET A 1 -40.93 35.84 -5.86
C MET A 1 -39.67 35.06 -5.47
N HIS A 2 -39.83 34.21 -4.46
CA HIS A 2 -38.80 33.68 -3.58
C HIS A 2 -37.60 32.97 -4.24
N THR A 3 -36.41 33.31 -3.76
CA THR A 3 -35.25 32.42 -3.66
C THR A 3 -34.96 32.17 -2.17
N PRO A 4 -34.87 30.92 -1.68
CA PRO A 4 -34.44 30.65 -0.31
C PRO A 4 -32.91 30.74 -0.20
N PRO A 5 -32.35 31.19 0.95
CA PRO A 5 -30.91 31.18 1.16
C PRO A 5 -30.47 29.82 1.72
N VAL A 6 -29.43 29.23 1.13
CA VAL A 6 -28.68 28.11 1.72
C VAL A 6 -27.50 28.68 2.50
N SER A 7 -27.50 28.45 3.81
CA SER A 7 -26.55 28.94 4.79
C SER A 7 -25.16 28.31 4.63
N ARG A 8 -24.17 29.09 4.17
CA ARG A 8 -22.74 28.84 4.38
C ARG A 8 -22.24 29.70 5.56
N GLN A 9 -22.46 29.25 6.79
CA GLN A 9 -21.86 29.83 8.00
C GLN A 9 -21.67 28.73 9.04
N SER A 10 -20.49 28.11 9.12
CA SER A 10 -20.15 27.28 10.30
C SER A 10 -18.64 27.15 10.55
N THR A 11 -17.78 27.37 9.55
CA THR A 11 -16.32 27.34 9.71
C THR A 11 -15.65 28.72 9.64
N ALA A 12 -16.28 29.72 9.04
CA ALA A 12 -15.71 31.07 8.91
C ALA A 12 -15.62 31.81 10.26
N THR A 13 -16.58 31.61 11.18
CA THR A 13 -16.72 32.44 12.38
C THR A 13 -15.64 32.21 13.44
N LEU A 14 -15.05 31.00 13.52
CA LEU A 14 -13.99 30.67 14.51
C LEU A 14 -12.59 31.11 14.06
N VAL A 15 -12.32 31.07 12.74
CA VAL A 15 -11.14 31.70 12.15
C VAL A 15 -11.21 33.22 12.33
N TRP A 16 -12.41 33.80 12.19
CA TRP A 16 -12.67 35.20 12.51
C TRP A 16 -12.49 35.53 13.99
N LEU A 17 -12.75 34.59 14.93
CA LEU A 17 -12.54 34.79 16.36
C LEU A 17 -11.05 34.85 16.73
N GLY A 18 -10.23 33.95 16.17
CA GLY A 18 -8.77 33.99 16.32
C GLY A 18 -8.14 35.22 15.68
N ILE A 19 -8.64 35.64 14.52
CA ILE A 19 -8.23 36.89 13.85
C ILE A 19 -8.69 38.13 14.63
N ALA A 20 -9.89 38.11 15.23
CA ALA A 20 -10.40 39.19 16.06
C ALA A 20 -9.55 39.38 17.33
N ILE A 21 -9.08 38.29 17.95
CA ILE A 21 -8.16 38.33 19.12
C ILE A 21 -6.81 38.98 18.75
N VAL A 22 -6.31 38.77 17.53
CA VAL A 22 -5.08 39.41 17.02
C VAL A 22 -5.31 40.89 16.64
N LEU A 23 -6.48 41.23 16.10
CA LEU A 23 -6.90 42.62 15.82
C LEU A 23 -7.24 43.43 17.08
N PHE A 24 -7.53 42.75 18.19
CA PHE A 24 -7.90 43.32 19.50
C PHE A 24 -6.77 44.09 20.19
N LEU A 25 -5.51 43.86 19.80
CA LEU A 25 -4.35 44.54 20.36
C LEU A 25 -4.23 46.02 19.92
N ALA A 26 -5.18 46.54 19.13
CA ALA A 26 -5.13 47.87 18.55
C ALA A 26 -6.35 48.78 18.85
N THR A 27 -7.33 48.36 19.66
CA THR A 27 -8.59 49.09 19.87
C THR A 27 -8.78 49.64 21.30
N PRO A 28 -9.43 50.81 21.48
CA PRO A 28 -9.64 51.42 22.79
C PRO A 28 -10.65 50.65 23.67
N LEU A 29 -10.40 50.64 24.97
CA LEU A 29 -10.97 49.78 26.02
C LEU A 29 -12.51 49.66 26.05
N ALA A 30 -13.25 50.71 25.70
CA ALA A 30 -14.71 50.70 25.74
C ALA A 30 -15.34 49.89 24.58
N ALA A 31 -14.63 49.72 23.46
CA ALA A 31 -15.09 48.88 22.34
C ALA A 31 -14.83 47.38 22.59
N ALA A 32 -13.87 47.06 23.47
CA ALA A 32 -13.51 45.69 23.86
C ALA A 32 -14.58 45.04 24.75
N GLU A 33 -15.18 45.78 25.70
CA GLU A 33 -16.22 45.26 26.61
C GLU A 33 -17.51 44.86 25.87
N ALA A 34 -17.96 45.64 24.88
CA ALA A 34 -19.15 45.32 24.09
C ALA A 34 -18.95 44.12 23.15
N GLN A 35 -17.74 43.90 22.64
CA GLN A 35 -17.42 42.73 21.83
C GLN A 35 -17.27 41.44 22.65
N ASN A 36 -16.77 41.53 23.89
CA ASN A 36 -16.64 40.37 24.79
C ASN A 36 -17.99 39.71 25.10
N GLY A 37 -19.00 40.50 25.48
CA GLY A 37 -20.35 39.96 25.75
C GLY A 37 -21.00 39.29 24.53
N THR A 38 -20.64 39.73 23.31
CA THR A 38 -21.14 39.15 22.05
C THR A 38 -20.47 37.80 21.72
N ILE A 39 -19.19 37.65 22.05
CA ILE A 39 -18.40 36.42 21.83
C ILE A 39 -18.80 35.31 22.82
N VAL A 40 -19.00 35.67 24.09
CA VAL A 40 -19.45 34.73 25.13
C VAL A 40 -20.85 34.22 24.81
N GLY A 41 -21.81 35.11 24.51
CA GLY A 41 -23.18 34.71 24.20
C GLY A 41 -23.27 33.81 22.96
N THR A 42 -22.46 34.06 21.92
CA THR A 42 -22.43 33.22 20.71
C THR A 42 -21.79 31.84 20.94
N LEU A 43 -20.82 31.73 21.85
CA LEU A 43 -20.24 30.44 22.24
C LEU A 43 -21.22 29.60 23.07
N GLU A 44 -21.91 30.24 24.03
CA GLU A 44 -22.93 29.59 24.87
C GLU A 44 -24.10 29.05 24.03
N GLU A 45 -24.69 29.87 23.16
CA GLU A 45 -25.79 29.45 22.27
C GLU A 45 -25.38 28.28 21.36
N ARG A 46 -24.13 28.31 20.87
CA ARG A 46 -23.60 27.26 20.00
C ARG A 46 -23.37 25.96 20.74
N LEU A 47 -22.87 26.01 21.98
CA LEU A 47 -22.72 24.83 22.84
C LEU A 47 -24.08 24.21 23.22
N LEU A 48 -25.08 25.04 23.52
CA LEU A 48 -26.44 24.57 23.81
C LEU A 48 -27.11 23.95 22.56
N SER A 49 -26.90 24.55 21.39
CA SER A 49 -27.35 23.99 20.11
C SER A 49 -26.68 22.65 19.78
N LEU A 50 -25.37 22.55 20.03
CA LEU A 50 -24.59 21.34 19.83
C LEU A 50 -25.01 20.22 20.78
N ALA A 51 -25.27 20.54 22.06
CA ALA A 51 -25.78 19.58 23.04
C ALA A 51 -27.17 19.06 22.63
N SER A 52 -28.04 19.95 22.14
CA SER A 52 -29.37 19.61 21.64
C SER A 52 -29.30 18.70 20.40
N SER A 53 -28.38 19.00 19.47
CA SER A 53 -28.19 18.22 18.25
C SER A 53 -27.58 16.85 18.54
N SER A 54 -26.56 16.79 19.39
CA SER A 54 -25.89 15.56 19.78
C SER A 54 -26.85 14.60 20.46
N ARG A 55 -27.70 15.11 21.36
CA ARG A 55 -28.75 14.31 22.00
C ARG A 55 -29.75 13.74 20.99
N ARG A 56 -30.20 14.54 20.01
CA ARG A 56 -31.07 14.06 18.93
C ARG A 56 -30.42 12.96 18.10
N HIS A 57 -29.14 13.09 17.76
CA HIS A 57 -28.41 12.06 16.99
C HIS A 57 -28.19 10.79 17.82
N ILE A 58 -27.89 10.90 19.11
CA ILE A 58 -27.74 9.75 20.01
C ILE A 58 -29.09 9.03 20.19
N ASP A 59 -30.17 9.77 20.42
CA ASP A 59 -31.53 9.19 20.56
C ASP A 59 -32.01 8.56 19.24
N ALA A 60 -31.72 9.19 18.08
CA ALA A 60 -32.02 8.63 16.77
C ALA A 60 -31.20 7.37 16.46
N LEU A 61 -29.91 7.36 16.80
CA LEU A 61 -29.03 6.21 16.64
C LEU A 61 -29.53 5.01 17.48
N ALA A 62 -29.88 5.26 18.75
CA ALA A 62 -30.43 4.24 19.64
C ALA A 62 -31.77 3.68 19.14
N ALA A 63 -32.68 4.55 18.68
CA ALA A 63 -33.98 4.14 18.14
C ALA A 63 -33.85 3.36 16.82
N ASN A 64 -32.94 3.79 15.94
CA ASN A 64 -32.69 3.18 14.64
C ASN A 64 -32.06 1.79 14.79
N ILE A 65 -31.08 1.62 15.69
CA ILE A 65 -30.44 0.33 15.95
C ILE A 65 -31.45 -0.64 16.58
N SER A 66 -32.16 -0.22 17.63
CA SER A 66 -33.09 -1.09 18.36
C SER A 66 -34.25 -1.60 17.48
N THR A 67 -34.89 -0.69 16.73
CA THR A 67 -36.06 -1.03 15.89
C THR A 67 -35.66 -1.86 14.67
N SER A 68 -34.56 -1.49 14.01
CA SER A 68 -34.14 -2.15 12.77
C SER A 68 -33.53 -3.52 13.04
N LEU A 69 -32.77 -3.69 14.13
CA LEU A 69 -32.17 -4.98 14.49
C LEU A 69 -33.22 -6.02 14.87
N SER A 70 -34.27 -5.62 15.59
CA SER A 70 -35.41 -6.49 15.92
C SER A 70 -36.16 -6.95 14.66
N GLY A 71 -36.38 -6.04 13.71
CA GLY A 71 -36.99 -6.37 12.41
C GLY A 71 -36.14 -7.33 11.57
N ILE A 72 -34.84 -7.07 11.48
CA ILE A 72 -33.87 -7.89 10.75
C ILE A 72 -33.78 -9.30 11.35
N LEU A 73 -33.72 -9.42 12.68
CA LEU A 73 -33.70 -10.72 13.37
C LEU A 73 -35.01 -11.50 13.15
N GLY A 74 -36.15 -10.81 13.11
CA GLY A 74 -37.44 -11.41 12.76
C GLY A 74 -37.47 -11.99 11.35
N GLN A 75 -37.00 -11.24 10.35
CA GLN A 75 -36.90 -11.68 8.95
C GLN A 75 -35.90 -12.83 8.76
N LEU A 76 -34.77 -12.80 9.47
CA LEU A 76 -33.77 -13.88 9.50
C LEU A 76 -34.39 -15.22 9.91
N SER A 77 -35.23 -15.21 10.94
CA SER A 77 -35.91 -16.41 11.44
C SER A 77 -36.95 -17.00 10.48
N ALA A 78 -37.43 -16.20 9.53
CA ALA A 78 -38.34 -16.61 8.46
C ALA A 78 -37.54 -17.11 7.24
N ILE A 79 -36.48 -16.41 6.85
CA ILE A 79 -35.62 -16.76 5.70
C ILE A 79 -34.85 -18.06 5.93
N ALA A 80 -34.43 -18.34 7.17
CA ALA A 80 -33.77 -19.58 7.55
C ALA A 80 -34.62 -20.86 7.34
N ARG A 81 -35.94 -20.73 7.12
CA ARG A 81 -36.84 -21.86 6.85
C ARG A 81 -37.05 -22.12 5.36
N ASP A 82 -37.00 -21.08 4.54
CA ASP A 82 -37.44 -21.15 3.12
C ASP A 82 -36.31 -20.92 2.11
N GLY A 83 -35.15 -20.41 2.54
CA GLY A 83 -33.92 -20.33 1.72
C GLY A 83 -34.01 -19.46 0.47
N ASN A 84 -34.96 -18.52 0.40
CA ASN A 84 -35.23 -17.73 -0.81
C ASN A 84 -34.13 -16.67 -1.09
N PRO A 85 -33.37 -16.77 -2.20
CA PRO A 85 -32.25 -15.87 -2.50
C PRO A 85 -32.63 -14.39 -2.66
N THR A 86 -33.85 -14.11 -3.13
CA THR A 86 -34.34 -12.73 -3.32
C THR A 86 -34.60 -12.06 -1.97
N GLN A 87 -35.09 -12.82 -0.98
CA GLN A 87 -35.30 -12.31 0.38
C GLN A 87 -33.97 -12.12 1.11
N ILE A 88 -32.98 -13.00 0.88
CA ILE A 88 -31.62 -12.86 1.42
C ILE A 88 -30.94 -11.60 0.87
N THR A 89 -31.06 -11.35 -0.44
CA THR A 89 -30.50 -10.15 -1.08
C THR A 89 -31.16 -8.86 -0.56
N ALA A 90 -32.48 -8.87 -0.38
CA ALA A 90 -33.20 -7.74 0.20
C ALA A 90 -32.75 -7.46 1.65
N LEU A 91 -32.59 -8.51 2.47
CA LEU A 91 -32.10 -8.40 3.84
C LEU A 91 -30.67 -7.87 3.91
N SER A 92 -29.78 -8.34 3.02
CA SER A 92 -28.40 -7.84 2.91
C SER A 92 -28.34 -6.34 2.59
N ASN A 93 -29.22 -5.87 1.70
CA ASN A 93 -29.32 -4.44 1.36
C ASN A 93 -29.87 -3.62 2.54
N GLU A 94 -30.82 -4.16 3.31
CA GLU A 94 -31.34 -3.51 4.53
C GLU A 94 -30.28 -3.39 5.63
N VAL A 95 -29.48 -4.45 5.85
CA VAL A 95 -28.34 -4.45 6.80
C VAL A 95 -27.28 -3.43 6.37
N SER A 96 -26.94 -3.40 5.09
CA SER A 96 -25.96 -2.43 4.54
C SER A 96 -26.44 -0.98 4.69
N ALA A 97 -27.72 -0.74 4.47
CA ALA A 97 -28.32 0.58 4.63
C ALA A 97 -28.40 1.01 6.11
N LEU A 98 -28.63 0.07 7.03
CA LEU A 98 -28.60 0.32 8.47
C LEU A 98 -27.18 0.69 8.93
N TYR A 99 -26.16 -0.04 8.44
CA TYR A 99 -24.75 0.26 8.71
C TYR A 99 -24.36 1.66 8.21
N ALA A 100 -24.71 2.01 6.97
CA ALA A 100 -24.41 3.33 6.41
C ALA A 100 -25.04 4.48 7.21
N ARG A 101 -26.27 4.30 7.71
CA ARG A 101 -26.93 5.29 8.59
C ARG A 101 -26.25 5.39 9.95
N ALA A 102 -25.96 4.27 10.59
CA ALA A 102 -25.27 4.24 11.89
C ALA A 102 -23.88 4.87 11.81
N PHE A 103 -23.16 4.64 10.71
CA PHE A 103 -21.84 5.25 10.46
C PHE A 103 -21.93 6.77 10.25
N SER A 104 -22.95 7.24 9.53
CA SER A 104 -23.20 8.67 9.35
C SER A 104 -23.51 9.37 10.68
N ASP A 105 -24.35 8.78 11.53
CA ASP A 105 -24.68 9.33 12.85
C ASP A 105 -23.46 9.28 13.79
N ALA A 106 -22.65 8.22 13.75
CA ALA A 106 -21.39 8.14 14.50
C ALA A 106 -20.39 9.24 14.08
N THR A 107 -20.29 9.53 12.79
CA THR A 107 -19.44 10.61 12.26
C THR A 107 -19.90 11.99 12.76
N ALA A 108 -21.21 12.23 12.82
CA ALA A 108 -21.78 13.47 13.35
C ALA A 108 -21.50 13.62 14.86
N ILE A 109 -21.54 12.52 15.62
CA ILE A 109 -21.23 12.49 17.05
C ILE A 109 -19.73 12.75 17.30
N THR A 110 -18.83 12.14 16.53
CA THR A 110 -17.38 12.41 16.63
C THR A 110 -17.04 13.85 16.29
N LYS A 111 -17.75 14.46 15.33
CA LYS A 111 -17.61 15.88 15.02
C LYS A 111 -18.05 16.76 16.19
N ALA A 112 -19.17 16.44 16.83
CA ALA A 112 -19.65 17.17 18.01
C ALA A 112 -18.68 17.06 19.19
N GLN A 113 -18.08 15.89 19.42
CA GLN A 113 -17.05 15.71 20.45
C GLN A 113 -15.84 16.63 20.21
N ARG A 114 -15.35 16.70 18.97
CA ARG A 114 -14.25 17.62 18.61
C ARG A 114 -14.62 19.08 18.83
N GLU A 115 -15.86 19.47 18.56
CA GLU A 115 -16.33 20.84 18.81
C GLU A 115 -16.43 21.16 20.31
N ILE A 116 -16.77 20.19 21.17
CA ILE A 116 -16.74 20.34 22.64
C ILE A 116 -15.28 20.48 23.14
N GLU A 117 -14.37 19.63 22.68
CA GLU A 117 -12.94 19.70 23.04
C GLU A 117 -12.29 21.03 22.61
N GLN A 118 -12.65 21.55 21.43
CA GLN A 118 -12.21 22.87 20.96
C GLN A 118 -12.78 24.02 21.79
N ALA A 119 -14.03 23.92 22.25
CA ALA A 119 -14.62 24.92 23.13
C ALA A 119 -13.95 24.94 24.51
N GLU A 120 -13.52 23.79 25.03
CA GLU A 120 -12.75 23.69 26.28
C GLU A 120 -11.37 24.36 26.15
N LEU A 121 -10.67 24.13 25.04
CA LEU A 121 -9.41 24.80 24.74
C LEU A 121 -9.58 26.32 24.65
N THR A 122 -10.64 26.77 23.97
CA THR A 122 -10.98 28.19 23.85
C THR A 122 -11.27 28.81 25.23
N ARG A 123 -12.03 28.11 26.08
CA ARG A 123 -12.34 28.54 27.46
C ARG A 123 -11.07 28.65 28.32
N ASN A 124 -10.13 27.71 28.21
CA ASN A 124 -8.87 27.76 28.95
C ASN A 124 -7.98 28.92 28.49
N GLN A 125 -7.92 29.18 27.17
CA GLN A 125 -7.20 30.34 26.61
C GLN A 125 -7.82 31.66 27.08
N ILE A 126 -9.15 31.76 27.12
CA ILE A 126 -9.86 32.93 27.65
C ILE A 126 -9.48 33.17 29.13
N GLN A 127 -9.40 32.11 29.94
CA GLN A 127 -9.02 32.21 31.35
C GLN A 127 -7.56 32.68 31.52
N GLU A 128 -6.62 32.15 30.74
CA GLU A 128 -5.21 32.59 30.76
C GLU A 128 -5.06 34.07 30.38
N LEU A 129 -5.80 34.54 29.39
CA LEU A 129 -5.79 35.95 28.95
C LEU A 129 -6.42 36.89 30.00
N SER A 130 -7.45 36.44 30.72
CA SER A 130 -8.10 37.23 31.79
C SER A 130 -7.18 37.48 33.00
N GLY A 131 -6.20 36.60 33.25
CA GLY A 131 -5.17 36.77 34.29
C GLY A 131 -4.06 37.77 33.93
N ALA A 132 -3.94 38.15 32.65
CA ALA A 132 -2.86 38.99 32.11
C ALA A 132 -3.18 40.50 32.05
N SER A 133 -4.20 40.96 32.80
CA SER A 133 -4.56 42.38 32.98
C SER A 133 -5.13 43.14 31.75
N PHE A 134 -5.55 42.45 30.69
CA PHE A 134 -6.28 43.07 29.57
C PHE A 134 -7.72 42.53 29.54
N ALA A 135 -8.66 43.31 30.11
CA ALA A 135 -10.10 43.06 30.21
C ALA A 135 -10.52 41.88 31.14
N VAL A 136 -11.23 42.22 32.22
CA VAL A 136 -11.85 41.24 33.13
C VAL A 136 -13.15 40.75 32.50
N ILE A 137 -13.17 39.50 32.03
CA ILE A 137 -14.44 38.84 31.67
C ILE A 137 -15.19 38.57 32.98
N PRO A 138 -16.46 39.00 33.12
CA PRO A 138 -17.22 38.77 34.34
C PRO A 138 -17.28 37.29 34.71
N ALA A 139 -17.08 36.94 35.98
CA ALA A 139 -17.14 35.55 36.44
C ALA A 139 -18.45 34.84 36.07
N ALA A 140 -19.57 35.57 36.03
CA ALA A 140 -20.87 35.05 35.61
C ALA A 140 -20.92 34.57 34.15
N GLU A 141 -20.12 35.16 33.26
CA GLU A 141 -20.02 34.78 31.84
C GLU A 141 -19.21 33.49 31.65
N LEU A 142 -18.13 33.33 32.44
CA LEU A 142 -17.35 32.10 32.49
C LEU A 142 -18.16 30.94 33.09
N ASP A 143 -18.92 31.21 34.15
CA ASP A 143 -19.84 30.22 34.77
C ASP A 143 -20.93 29.76 33.79
N ALA A 144 -21.41 30.65 32.91
CA ALA A 144 -22.38 30.31 31.87
C ALA A 144 -21.77 29.35 30.82
N ILE A 145 -20.54 29.62 30.37
CA ILE A 145 -19.79 28.72 29.47
C ILE A 145 -19.54 27.37 30.14
N ASP A 146 -19.11 27.35 31.40
CA ASP A 146 -18.86 26.11 32.15
C ASP A 146 -20.14 25.29 32.34
N THR A 147 -21.27 25.97 32.59
CA THR A 147 -22.59 25.34 32.66
C THR A 147 -23.00 24.75 31.30
N ALA A 148 -22.74 25.46 30.20
CA ALA A 148 -23.03 24.98 28.84
C ALA A 148 -22.13 23.79 28.44
N LEU A 149 -20.84 23.83 28.79
CA LEU A 149 -19.91 22.71 28.62
C LEU A 149 -20.35 21.49 29.44
N ALA A 150 -20.75 21.68 30.70
CA ALA A 150 -21.27 20.60 31.53
C ALA A 150 -22.53 19.96 30.94
N LYS A 151 -23.45 20.78 30.40
CA LYS A 151 -24.65 20.29 29.69
C LYS A 151 -24.27 19.54 28.41
N ALA A 152 -23.30 20.03 27.63
CA ALA A 152 -22.84 19.38 26.41
C ALA A 152 -22.15 18.03 26.70
N ARG A 153 -21.31 17.96 27.74
CA ARG A 153 -20.71 16.72 28.24
C ARG A 153 -21.77 15.72 28.70
N THR A 154 -22.77 16.16 29.44
CA THR A 154 -23.84 15.29 29.94
C THR A 154 -24.76 14.80 28.80
N ALA A 155 -24.94 15.59 27.75
CA ALA A 155 -25.65 15.18 26.54
C ALA A 155 -24.85 14.17 25.71
N PHE A 156 -23.52 14.19 25.80
CA PHE A 156 -22.61 13.20 25.22
C PHE A 156 -22.46 12.00 26.19
N ASP A 157 -23.39 11.06 26.11
CA ASP A 157 -23.31 9.81 26.89
C ASP A 157 -22.34 8.83 26.20
N ALA A 158 -21.08 8.84 26.64
CA ALA A 158 -20.02 8.00 26.11
C ALA A 158 -20.33 6.49 26.22
N THR A 159 -21.14 6.08 27.21
CA THR A 159 -21.55 4.68 27.38
C THR A 159 -22.50 4.29 26.26
N LYS A 160 -23.54 5.09 26.01
CA LYS A 160 -24.48 4.85 24.91
C LYS A 160 -23.84 4.91 23.53
N TYR A 161 -22.84 5.76 23.35
CA TYR A 161 -22.05 5.82 22.11
C TYR A 161 -21.26 4.53 21.89
N ASN A 162 -20.54 4.05 22.91
CA ASN A 162 -19.78 2.81 22.82
C ASN A 162 -20.69 1.59 22.62
N ASP A 163 -21.84 1.55 23.30
CA ASP A 163 -22.86 0.51 23.12
C ASP A 163 -23.43 0.53 21.68
N ALA A 164 -23.60 1.71 21.09
CA ALA A 164 -24.08 1.85 19.71
C ALA A 164 -23.03 1.41 18.68
N ILE A 165 -21.74 1.71 18.90
CA ILE A 165 -20.65 1.21 18.07
C ILE A 165 -20.54 -0.32 18.17
N ASP A 166 -20.59 -0.86 19.38
CA ASP A 166 -20.51 -2.31 19.61
C ASP A 166 -21.72 -3.02 18.97
N ALA A 167 -22.92 -2.43 19.05
CA ALA A 167 -24.11 -2.94 18.36
C ALA A 167 -23.99 -2.88 16.83
N ALA A 168 -23.43 -1.80 16.27
CA ALA A 168 -23.21 -1.67 14.83
C ALA A 168 -22.16 -2.67 14.31
N GLN A 169 -21.09 -2.88 15.07
CA GLN A 169 -20.05 -3.88 14.76
C GLN A 169 -20.56 -5.31 14.88
N LYS A 170 -21.42 -5.59 15.87
CA LYS A 170 -22.12 -6.89 15.99
C LYS A 170 -23.08 -7.13 14.82
N ALA A 171 -23.83 -6.12 14.39
CA ALA A 171 -24.71 -6.21 13.23
C ALA A 171 -23.92 -6.43 11.92
N GLN A 172 -22.77 -5.76 11.76
CA GLN A 172 -21.85 -5.98 10.64
C GLN A 172 -21.32 -7.41 10.64
N LYS A 173 -20.79 -7.91 11.76
CA LYS A 173 -20.31 -9.29 11.88
C LYS A 173 -21.40 -10.32 11.61
N LEU A 174 -22.64 -10.05 12.01
CA LEU A 174 -23.78 -10.91 11.72
C LEU A 174 -24.12 -10.90 10.21
N GLY A 175 -24.08 -9.73 9.57
CA GLY A 175 -24.22 -9.57 8.12
C GLY A 175 -23.11 -10.27 7.36
N ASP A 176 -21.86 -10.11 7.78
CA ASP A 176 -20.68 -10.76 7.20
C ASP A 176 -20.73 -12.28 7.39
N ALA A 177 -21.21 -12.78 8.53
CA ALA A 177 -21.43 -14.20 8.75
C ALA A 177 -22.56 -14.77 7.88
N LEU A 178 -23.66 -14.03 7.69
CA LEU A 178 -24.73 -14.38 6.76
C LEU A 178 -24.27 -14.39 5.29
N ILE A 179 -23.40 -13.44 4.93
CA ILE A 179 -22.78 -13.36 3.61
C ILE A 179 -21.73 -14.46 3.45
N ALA A 180 -20.96 -14.83 4.48
CA ALA A 180 -19.95 -15.88 4.41
C ALA A 180 -20.56 -17.29 4.30
N ASP A 181 -21.69 -17.55 4.96
CA ASP A 181 -22.39 -18.84 4.89
C ASP A 181 -23.21 -19.02 3.61
N TYR A 182 -23.68 -17.93 2.97
CA TYR A 182 -24.52 -18.01 1.75
C TYR A 182 -23.90 -17.45 0.47
N PHE A 183 -22.84 -16.65 0.54
CA PHE A 183 -22.17 -16.01 -0.61
C PHE A 183 -20.63 -15.89 -0.44
N PRO A 184 -19.85 -16.95 -0.71
CA PRO A 184 -18.41 -16.81 -0.91
C PRO A 184 -18.08 -16.10 -2.23
N ALA A 185 -17.08 -15.23 -2.20
CA ALA A 185 -16.78 -14.25 -3.26
C ALA A 185 -16.34 -14.85 -4.63
N SER A 186 -17.16 -14.52 -5.64
CA SER A 186 -16.88 -14.30 -7.07
C SER A 186 -16.75 -15.47 -8.07
N ALA A 187 -17.55 -15.35 -9.14
CA ALA A 187 -17.70 -16.15 -10.38
C ALA A 187 -18.49 -17.47 -10.27
N GLY A 188 -19.80 -17.39 -10.54
CA GLY A 188 -20.75 -18.50 -10.48
C GLY A 188 -20.46 -19.66 -11.43
N GLY A 189 -20.05 -20.78 -10.85
CA GLY A 189 -19.98 -22.09 -11.49
C GLY A 189 -19.31 -23.13 -10.60
N THR A 190 -19.49 -24.39 -10.93
CA THR A 190 -18.70 -25.47 -10.36
C THR A 190 -17.94 -26.20 -11.47
N GLY A 191 -16.75 -26.66 -11.14
CA GLY A 191 -15.95 -27.57 -11.96
C GLY A 191 -15.89 -28.95 -11.30
N THR A 192 -15.13 -29.85 -11.92
CA THR A 192 -14.80 -31.14 -11.32
C THR A 192 -13.30 -31.22 -11.13
N VAL A 193 -12.83 -31.82 -10.05
CA VAL A 193 -11.42 -32.17 -9.90
C VAL A 193 -11.25 -33.68 -9.88
N LEU A 194 -10.30 -34.17 -10.66
CA LEU A 194 -9.93 -35.56 -10.72
C LEU A 194 -8.48 -35.72 -10.25
N ILE A 195 -8.29 -36.27 -9.06
CA ILE A 195 -6.96 -36.56 -8.52
C ILE A 195 -6.64 -38.02 -8.79
N LYS A 196 -5.47 -38.28 -9.40
CA LYS A 196 -4.92 -39.63 -9.56
C LYS A 196 -3.52 -39.72 -8.97
N ARG A 197 -3.17 -40.89 -8.45
CA ARG A 197 -1.83 -41.21 -7.93
C ARG A 197 -1.30 -42.44 -8.68
N VAL A 198 -0.03 -42.43 -9.08
CA VAL A 198 0.59 -43.53 -9.86
C VAL A 198 2.02 -43.80 -9.36
N GLY A 199 2.38 -45.06 -9.12
CA GLY A 199 3.57 -45.43 -8.34
C GLY A 199 4.79 -45.94 -9.12
N ALA A 200 4.93 -45.61 -10.39
CA ALA A 200 5.73 -46.34 -11.40
C ALA A 200 4.91 -47.45 -12.08
N ASP A 201 5.11 -47.56 -13.39
CA ASP A 201 4.22 -48.10 -14.40
C ASP A 201 2.85 -47.41 -14.48
N ASP A 202 2.58 -46.75 -15.61
CA ASP A 202 1.48 -45.80 -15.90
C ASP A 202 0.04 -46.33 -15.77
N THR A 203 -0.20 -47.35 -14.95
CA THR A 203 -1.53 -47.88 -14.64
C THR A 203 -2.07 -47.24 -13.35
N VAL A 204 -3.36 -46.89 -13.34
CA VAL A 204 -4.06 -46.19 -12.24
C VAL A 204 -4.22 -47.07 -10.98
N LYS A 205 -3.46 -48.16 -10.80
CA LYS A 205 -3.58 -49.09 -9.65
C LYS A 205 -2.29 -49.29 -8.86
N THR A 206 -1.20 -48.63 -9.22
CA THR A 206 0.14 -48.94 -8.67
C THR A 206 0.68 -47.92 -7.67
N ALA A 207 -0.12 -46.95 -7.19
CA ALA A 207 0.39 -45.99 -6.21
C ALA A 207 0.89 -46.71 -4.93
N PRO A 208 1.92 -46.17 -4.26
CA PRO A 208 2.43 -46.77 -3.03
C PRO A 208 1.33 -46.95 -1.99
N ALA A 209 1.35 -48.08 -1.28
CA ALA A 209 0.35 -48.41 -0.28
C ALA A 209 0.30 -47.34 0.84
N GLY A 210 -0.90 -47.01 1.29
CA GLY A 210 -1.11 -46.01 2.35
C GLY A 210 -1.09 -44.55 1.90
N THR A 211 -0.85 -44.27 0.61
CA THR A 211 -0.99 -42.91 0.08
C THR A 211 -2.47 -42.53 -0.06
N ALA A 212 -2.77 -41.23 0.03
CA ALA A 212 -4.08 -40.64 -0.22
C ALA A 212 -3.94 -39.30 -0.98
N GLY A 213 -5.02 -38.80 -1.55
CA GLY A 213 -5.07 -37.48 -2.20
C GLY A 213 -6.31 -36.68 -1.82
N TRP A 214 -6.21 -35.35 -1.77
CA TRP A 214 -7.29 -34.44 -1.38
C TRP A 214 -7.10 -33.02 -1.92
N ILE A 215 -8.07 -32.14 -1.66
CA ILE A 215 -8.04 -30.72 -2.03
C ILE A 215 -8.36 -29.88 -0.81
N GLY A 216 -7.57 -28.83 -0.56
CA GLY A 216 -7.79 -27.93 0.56
C GLY A 216 -7.90 -28.71 1.88
N SER A 217 -8.97 -28.45 2.64
CA SER A 217 -9.27 -29.13 3.91
C SER A 217 -10.20 -30.34 3.76
N LEU A 218 -10.50 -30.80 2.54
CA LEU A 218 -11.40 -31.94 2.31
C LEU A 218 -10.76 -33.26 2.79
N ALA A 219 -11.62 -34.21 3.15
CA ALA A 219 -11.19 -35.51 3.64
C ALA A 219 -10.31 -36.27 2.63
N ALA A 220 -9.22 -36.86 3.13
CA ALA A 220 -8.29 -37.66 2.34
C ALA A 220 -8.96 -38.91 1.76
N ASN A 221 -8.79 -39.14 0.45
CA ASN A 221 -9.28 -40.34 -0.20
C ASN A 221 -8.12 -41.27 -0.60
N ALA A 222 -8.18 -42.51 -0.11
CA ALA A 222 -7.22 -43.57 -0.39
C ALA A 222 -7.45 -44.26 -1.75
N ASP A 223 -8.59 -44.03 -2.41
CA ASP A 223 -8.86 -44.51 -3.76
C ASP A 223 -7.94 -43.82 -4.77
N ASN A 224 -7.37 -44.62 -5.67
CA ASN A 224 -6.32 -44.14 -6.57
C ASN A 224 -6.84 -43.16 -7.64
N SER A 225 -8.16 -43.04 -7.77
CA SER A 225 -8.83 -41.99 -8.53
C SER A 225 -10.00 -41.43 -7.74
N ALA A 226 -9.85 -40.22 -7.21
CA ALA A 226 -10.93 -39.50 -6.54
C ALA A 226 -11.48 -38.43 -7.48
N LYS A 227 -12.80 -38.47 -7.74
CA LYS A 227 -13.50 -37.48 -8.55
C LYS A 227 -14.39 -36.63 -7.65
N LEU A 228 -13.98 -35.38 -7.44
CA LEU A 228 -14.74 -34.40 -6.68
C LEU A 228 -15.57 -33.57 -7.67
N LYS A 229 -16.88 -33.77 -7.65
CA LYS A 229 -17.83 -32.99 -8.45
C LYS A 229 -18.17 -31.70 -7.72
N ASP A 230 -18.71 -30.75 -8.46
CA ASP A 230 -19.25 -29.50 -7.93
C ASP A 230 -18.24 -28.66 -7.12
N THR A 231 -16.96 -28.77 -7.47
CA THR A 231 -15.89 -28.00 -6.85
C THR A 231 -16.00 -26.54 -7.27
N ALA A 232 -16.00 -25.63 -6.32
CA ALA A 232 -16.07 -24.20 -6.60
C ALA A 232 -14.97 -23.79 -7.59
N THR A 233 -15.32 -22.95 -8.56
CA THR A 233 -14.31 -22.42 -9.50
C THR A 233 -13.39 -21.44 -8.80
N GLY A 234 -12.11 -21.43 -9.18
CA GLY A 234 -11.08 -20.58 -8.57
C GLY A 234 -9.82 -21.35 -8.21
N ALA A 235 -8.97 -20.71 -7.39
CA ALA A 235 -7.71 -21.27 -6.93
C ALA A 235 -7.94 -22.31 -5.83
N HIS A 236 -7.31 -23.48 -5.97
CA HIS A 236 -7.31 -24.54 -4.95
C HIS A 236 -5.91 -25.12 -4.82
N ILE A 237 -5.69 -25.91 -3.76
CA ILE A 237 -4.44 -26.67 -3.58
C ILE A 237 -4.79 -28.14 -3.55
N ALA A 238 -4.17 -28.91 -4.45
CA ALA A 238 -4.25 -30.37 -4.46
C ALA A 238 -3.09 -30.94 -3.65
N PHE A 239 -3.39 -31.95 -2.86
CA PHE A 239 -2.44 -32.63 -1.99
C PHE A 239 -2.38 -34.13 -2.30
N ALA A 240 -1.22 -34.71 -2.06
CA ALA A 240 -1.02 -36.14 -1.98
C ALA A 240 -0.08 -36.48 -0.81
N THR A 241 -0.18 -37.68 -0.25
CA THR A 241 0.74 -38.15 0.79
C THR A 241 2.18 -38.14 0.28
N ASP A 242 3.09 -37.57 1.08
CA ASP A 242 4.53 -37.63 0.88
C ASP A 242 5.04 -39.02 1.31
N ALA A 243 5.51 -39.82 0.34
CA ALA A 243 5.91 -41.19 0.58
C ALA A 243 7.43 -41.27 0.68
N LYS A 244 7.94 -41.49 1.91
CA LYS A 244 9.37 -41.43 2.28
C LYS A 244 10.38 -42.17 1.38
N GLU A 245 9.96 -43.17 0.60
CA GLU A 245 10.82 -43.95 -0.31
C GLU A 245 10.71 -43.53 -1.78
N TYR A 246 9.98 -42.45 -2.05
CA TYR A 246 9.64 -41.99 -3.38
C TYR A 246 9.94 -40.50 -3.53
N VAL A 247 10.09 -40.09 -4.78
CA VAL A 247 10.15 -38.69 -5.21
C VAL A 247 8.89 -38.40 -6.01
N GLU A 248 8.13 -37.42 -5.58
CA GLU A 248 6.87 -37.03 -6.20
C GLU A 248 7.10 -36.00 -7.31
N ARG A 249 6.42 -36.22 -8.44
CA ARG A 249 6.21 -35.21 -9.48
C ARG A 249 4.73 -35.10 -9.79
N ALA A 250 4.32 -33.95 -10.30
CA ALA A 250 2.93 -33.73 -10.69
C ALA A 250 2.79 -33.28 -12.14
N GLY A 251 1.62 -33.56 -12.70
CA GLY A 251 1.13 -32.97 -13.94
C GLY A 251 -0.32 -32.58 -13.80
N ILE A 252 -0.71 -31.49 -14.47
CA ILE A 252 -2.06 -30.94 -14.43
C ILE A 252 -2.54 -30.72 -15.86
N CYS A 253 -3.81 -31.04 -16.12
CA CYS A 253 -4.47 -30.65 -17.35
C CYS A 253 -5.98 -30.45 -17.13
N THR A 254 -6.62 -29.64 -17.95
CA THR A 254 -8.05 -29.31 -17.82
C THR A 254 -8.80 -29.63 -19.12
N PHE A 255 -9.99 -30.23 -19.02
CA PHE A 255 -10.81 -30.62 -20.18
C PHE A 255 -12.31 -30.57 -19.87
N ARG A 256 -13.16 -30.40 -20.89
CA ARG A 256 -14.64 -30.37 -20.74
C ARG A 256 -15.24 -31.78 -20.71
N SER A 257 -16.39 -31.93 -20.07
CA SER A 257 -17.09 -33.21 -19.86
C SER A 257 -17.45 -33.98 -21.13
N ASN A 258 -17.58 -33.29 -22.28
CA ASN A 258 -17.88 -33.87 -23.60
C ASN A 258 -16.63 -34.07 -24.50
N SER A 259 -15.43 -33.81 -23.98
CA SER A 259 -14.16 -34.02 -24.67
C SER A 259 -13.47 -35.31 -24.20
N LYS A 260 -12.56 -35.87 -25.01
CA LYS A 260 -11.71 -36.99 -24.56
C LYS A 260 -10.77 -36.50 -23.44
N GLU A 261 -10.65 -37.27 -22.35
CA GLU A 261 -9.80 -36.95 -21.19
C GLU A 261 -8.37 -36.58 -21.63
N CYS A 262 -7.77 -35.56 -20.99
CA CYS A 262 -6.38 -35.20 -21.25
C CYS A 262 -5.40 -36.23 -20.66
N ARG A 263 -4.42 -36.64 -21.46
CA ARG A 263 -3.35 -37.55 -21.05
C ARG A 263 -2.15 -36.74 -20.55
N ILE A 264 -1.72 -37.01 -19.33
CA ILE A 264 -0.50 -36.48 -18.74
C ILE A 264 0.57 -37.56 -18.91
N SER A 265 1.52 -37.33 -19.81
CA SER A 265 2.66 -38.23 -20.09
C SER A 265 3.99 -37.70 -19.53
N VAL A 266 4.02 -36.42 -19.15
CA VAL A 266 5.17 -35.75 -18.53
C VAL A 266 4.72 -35.11 -17.22
N PHE A 267 5.59 -35.14 -16.21
CA PHE A 267 5.30 -34.67 -14.86
C PHE A 267 6.32 -33.59 -14.49
N PRO A 268 6.19 -32.37 -15.05
CA PRO A 268 7.22 -31.34 -14.92
C PRO A 268 7.17 -30.60 -13.58
N ILE A 269 6.05 -30.71 -12.85
CA ILE A 269 5.86 -29.97 -11.60
C ILE A 269 6.56 -30.73 -10.49
N THR A 270 7.38 -30.01 -9.73
CA THR A 270 7.92 -30.49 -8.45
C THR A 270 6.99 -29.98 -7.33
N PRO A 271 6.21 -30.87 -6.69
CA PRO A 271 5.35 -30.50 -5.58
C PRO A 271 6.16 -29.97 -4.39
N SER A 272 5.55 -29.10 -3.58
CA SER A 272 6.12 -28.68 -2.30
C SER A 272 5.75 -29.71 -1.25
N CYS A 273 6.73 -30.45 -0.73
CA CYS A 273 6.54 -31.53 0.24
C CYS A 273 7.13 -31.16 1.61
N ASP A 274 6.42 -31.49 2.68
CA ASP A 274 6.78 -31.13 4.07
C ASP A 274 7.11 -32.33 4.97
N GLY A 275 7.21 -33.54 4.40
CA GLY A 275 7.42 -34.79 5.13
C GLY A 275 6.12 -35.52 5.50
N ALA A 276 4.95 -34.90 5.31
CA ALA A 276 3.64 -35.51 5.49
C ALA A 276 2.79 -35.47 4.21
N ALA A 277 2.82 -34.34 3.49
CA ALA A 277 2.07 -34.15 2.25
C ALA A 277 2.87 -33.34 1.22
N CYS A 278 2.65 -33.68 -0.05
CA CYS A 278 3.09 -32.94 -1.21
C CYS A 278 1.93 -32.12 -1.78
N SER A 279 2.14 -30.83 -2.01
CA SER A 279 1.11 -29.88 -2.43
C SER A 279 1.42 -29.25 -3.79
N VAL A 280 0.36 -29.01 -4.58
CA VAL A 280 0.43 -28.34 -5.88
C VAL A 280 -0.78 -27.41 -6.05
N PRO A 281 -0.58 -26.13 -6.38
CA PRO A 281 -1.69 -25.22 -6.67
C PRO A 281 -2.36 -25.58 -8.00
N ILE A 282 -3.69 -25.55 -8.02
CA ILE A 282 -4.52 -25.85 -9.20
C ILE A 282 -5.57 -24.75 -9.40
N GLN A 283 -6.07 -24.64 -10.63
CA GLN A 283 -7.17 -23.76 -10.98
C GLN A 283 -8.37 -24.59 -11.44
N VAL A 284 -9.53 -24.38 -10.82
CA VAL A 284 -10.79 -25.04 -11.16
C VAL A 284 -11.64 -24.09 -11.98
N LYS A 285 -12.05 -24.54 -13.17
CA LYS A 285 -12.85 -23.74 -14.10
C LYS A 285 -14.25 -24.33 -14.24
N LYS A 286 -15.22 -23.47 -14.54
CA LYS A 286 -16.64 -23.82 -14.63
C LYS A 286 -16.85 -24.87 -15.71
N ASP A 287 -17.64 -25.90 -15.42
CA ASP A 287 -18.02 -26.98 -16.32
C ASP A 287 -16.82 -27.76 -16.93
N GLU A 288 -15.64 -27.62 -16.32
CA GLU A 288 -14.40 -28.27 -16.72
C GLU A 288 -13.92 -29.24 -15.63
N THR A 289 -13.26 -30.32 -16.06
CA THR A 289 -12.56 -31.23 -15.18
C THR A 289 -11.09 -30.87 -15.15
N THR A 290 -10.59 -30.39 -14.01
CA THR A 290 -9.15 -30.23 -13.75
C THR A 290 -8.63 -31.56 -13.23
N LYS A 291 -7.73 -32.19 -13.99
CA LYS A 291 -7.08 -33.45 -13.62
C LYS A 291 -5.68 -33.19 -13.11
N VAL A 292 -5.38 -33.73 -11.94
CA VAL A 292 -4.07 -33.68 -11.30
C VAL A 292 -3.58 -35.10 -11.12
N VAL A 293 -2.35 -35.38 -11.55
CA VAL A 293 -1.74 -36.69 -11.39
C VAL A 293 -0.42 -36.55 -10.65
N PHE A 294 -0.32 -37.18 -9.48
CA PHE A 294 0.91 -37.33 -8.73
C PHE A 294 1.58 -38.65 -9.12
N LYS A 295 2.84 -38.58 -9.56
CA LYS A 295 3.66 -39.73 -9.91
C LYS A 295 4.79 -39.89 -8.91
N TYR A 296 4.92 -41.08 -8.36
CA TYR A 296 5.93 -41.45 -7.38
C TYR A 296 7.04 -42.23 -8.08
N PHE A 297 8.27 -41.75 -7.96
CA PHE A 297 9.47 -42.41 -8.48
C PHE A 297 10.26 -43.00 -7.32
N ALA A 298 10.57 -44.30 -7.33
CA ALA A 298 11.38 -44.90 -6.27
C ALA A 298 12.73 -44.16 -6.14
N ALA A 299 13.08 -43.75 -4.92
CA ALA A 299 14.25 -42.90 -4.66
C ALA A 299 15.60 -43.57 -5.05
N ASN A 300 15.61 -44.89 -5.23
CA ASN A 300 16.82 -45.69 -5.50
C ASN A 300 17.11 -45.89 -7.00
N SER A 301 16.43 -45.18 -7.90
CA SER A 301 16.65 -45.27 -9.36
C SER A 301 16.64 -43.88 -10.03
N ILE A 302 17.56 -42.99 -9.64
CA ILE A 302 17.70 -41.67 -10.26
C ILE A 302 18.69 -41.76 -11.44
N PRO A 303 18.26 -41.59 -12.72
CA PRO A 303 19.19 -41.37 -13.81
C PRO A 303 19.73 -39.93 -13.74
N PRO A 304 21.01 -39.71 -14.06
CA PRO A 304 21.60 -38.37 -14.03
C PRO A 304 20.95 -37.44 -15.08
N PRO A 305 20.96 -36.12 -14.84
CA PRO A 305 20.36 -35.14 -15.75
C PRO A 305 21.06 -35.15 -17.13
N PRO A 306 20.34 -34.91 -18.23
CA PRO A 306 20.92 -34.96 -19.57
C PRO A 306 21.96 -33.85 -19.77
N PRO A 307 23.06 -34.09 -20.51
CA PRO A 307 24.12 -33.10 -20.71
C PRO A 307 23.61 -31.89 -21.52
N PRO A 308 24.12 -30.68 -21.24
CA PRO A 308 23.79 -29.49 -22.03
C PRO A 308 24.28 -29.62 -23.49
N ALA A 309 23.50 -29.08 -24.42
CA ALA A 309 23.75 -29.14 -25.85
C ALA A 309 25.11 -28.52 -26.24
N PRO A 310 25.84 -29.09 -27.23
CA PRO A 310 27.18 -28.66 -27.58
C PRO A 310 27.20 -27.27 -28.25
N ALA A 311 28.17 -26.44 -27.83
CA ALA A 311 28.47 -25.12 -28.39
C ALA A 311 29.07 -25.22 -29.82
N PRO A 312 28.92 -24.19 -30.68
CA PRO A 312 29.40 -24.22 -32.06
C PRO A 312 30.94 -24.23 -32.15
N THR A 313 31.44 -24.97 -33.12
CA THR A 313 32.86 -25.33 -33.32
C THR A 313 33.75 -24.13 -33.68
N PRO A 314 34.93 -23.94 -33.05
CA PRO A 314 35.91 -22.92 -33.46
C PRO A 314 36.73 -23.36 -34.68
N ALA A 315 37.19 -22.39 -35.48
CA ALA A 315 38.08 -22.57 -36.64
C ALA A 315 39.48 -23.12 -36.25
N PRO A 316 40.19 -23.82 -37.15
CA PRO A 316 41.42 -24.56 -36.81
C PRO A 316 42.66 -23.67 -36.62
N LEU A 317 43.52 -24.08 -35.67
CA LEU A 317 44.80 -23.44 -35.32
C LEU A 317 46.01 -23.91 -36.19
N PRO A 318 47.13 -23.15 -36.21
CA PRO A 318 48.33 -23.41 -37.02
C PRO A 318 49.27 -24.49 -36.43
N PRO A 319 50.27 -24.99 -37.21
CA PRO A 319 51.08 -26.16 -36.86
C PRO A 319 52.17 -25.89 -35.78
N PRO A 320 52.74 -26.95 -35.17
CA PRO A 320 53.39 -26.89 -33.86
C PRO A 320 54.87 -26.45 -33.89
N PRO A 321 55.42 -25.88 -32.80
CA PRO A 321 56.85 -25.65 -32.64
C PRO A 321 57.60 -26.88 -32.07
N ALA A 322 58.91 -26.92 -32.36
CA ALA A 322 59.87 -27.98 -32.08
C ALA A 322 60.30 -28.08 -30.58
N PRO A 323 61.03 -29.14 -30.17
CA PRO A 323 61.12 -29.58 -28.77
C PRO A 323 62.09 -28.79 -27.88
N ALA A 324 61.81 -28.81 -26.58
CA ALA A 324 62.40 -27.99 -25.52
C ALA A 324 63.82 -28.41 -25.07
N PRO A 325 64.66 -27.45 -24.60
CA PRO A 325 65.87 -27.74 -23.85
C PRO A 325 65.65 -27.84 -22.32
N SER A 326 66.61 -28.48 -21.64
CA SER A 326 66.65 -28.88 -20.23
C SER A 326 66.85 -27.72 -19.20
N PRO A 327 66.68 -27.98 -17.88
CA PRO A 327 66.21 -27.01 -16.90
C PRO A 327 67.29 -26.10 -16.28
N THR A 328 66.86 -24.89 -15.92
CA THR A 328 67.63 -23.83 -15.22
C THR A 328 67.21 -23.80 -13.72
N PRO A 329 68.11 -23.48 -12.76
CA PRO A 329 67.88 -23.66 -11.32
C PRO A 329 66.86 -22.66 -10.71
N PRO A 330 66.32 -22.96 -9.51
CA PRO A 330 65.12 -22.29 -8.99
C PRO A 330 65.41 -20.87 -8.45
N PRO A 331 64.43 -19.95 -8.54
CA PRO A 331 64.55 -18.58 -8.04
C PRO A 331 64.33 -18.51 -6.50
N PRO A 332 64.71 -17.38 -5.86
CA PRO A 332 64.65 -17.22 -4.40
C PRO A 332 63.20 -17.07 -3.88
N PRO A 333 62.97 -17.26 -2.56
CA PRO A 333 61.62 -17.37 -1.99
C PRO A 333 60.81 -16.07 -2.13
N SER A 334 59.54 -16.23 -2.51
CA SER A 334 58.54 -15.17 -2.64
C SER A 334 58.24 -14.48 -1.30
N PRO A 335 57.97 -13.16 -1.30
CA PRO A 335 57.53 -12.43 -0.12
C PRO A 335 56.15 -12.91 0.35
N THR A 336 55.98 -12.95 1.66
CA THR A 336 54.75 -13.32 2.39
C THR A 336 53.53 -12.56 1.86
N PRO A 337 52.37 -13.21 1.66
CA PRO A 337 51.17 -12.54 1.19
C PRO A 337 50.73 -11.46 2.17
N ILE A 338 50.58 -10.24 1.67
CA ILE A 338 49.94 -9.12 2.36
C ILE A 338 48.50 -9.57 2.70
N PRO A 339 48.00 -9.34 3.92
CA PRO A 339 46.61 -9.61 4.27
C PRO A 339 45.68 -9.00 3.22
N ALA A 340 44.72 -9.78 2.73
CA ALA A 340 43.72 -9.27 1.80
C ALA A 340 43.09 -7.99 2.40
N PRO A 341 42.95 -6.90 1.61
CA PRO A 341 42.25 -5.72 2.09
C PRO A 341 40.86 -6.16 2.57
N PRO A 342 40.36 -5.59 3.69
CA PRO A 342 39.01 -5.89 4.16
C PRO A 342 38.03 -5.72 3.00
N PRO A 343 36.97 -6.55 2.93
CA PRO A 343 35.97 -6.45 1.88
C PRO A 343 35.49 -5.00 1.77
N PRO A 344 35.29 -4.48 0.54
CA PRO A 344 34.81 -3.12 0.37
C PRO A 344 33.55 -2.93 1.21
N PRO A 345 33.40 -1.77 1.89
CA PRO A 345 32.20 -1.48 2.65
C PRO A 345 30.96 -1.69 1.77
N PRO A 346 29.81 -2.09 2.35
CA PRO A 346 28.54 -2.14 1.61
C PRO A 346 28.35 -0.81 0.87
N PRO A 347 27.71 -0.82 -0.33
CA PRO A 347 27.68 0.33 -1.23
C PRO A 347 27.36 1.60 -0.43
N SER A 348 28.38 2.45 -0.32
CA SER A 348 28.31 3.71 0.40
C SER A 348 27.33 4.61 -0.34
N ASP A 349 26.39 5.19 0.41
CA ASP A 349 25.69 6.44 0.13
C ASP A 349 25.61 6.80 -1.36
N ALA A 350 24.65 6.20 -2.09
CA ALA A 350 24.13 6.92 -3.24
C ALA A 350 23.71 8.30 -2.71
N SER A 351 24.26 9.37 -3.30
CA SER A 351 23.87 10.72 -2.92
C SER A 351 22.35 10.83 -2.98
N LEU A 352 21.75 11.50 -2.00
CA LEU A 352 20.34 11.86 -2.11
C LEU A 352 20.22 12.80 -3.31
N GLU A 353 19.31 12.51 -4.21
CA GLU A 353 19.12 13.26 -5.46
C GLU A 353 17.69 13.79 -5.56
N GLY A 354 17.41 14.62 -6.58
CA GLY A 354 16.07 15.19 -6.75
C GLY A 354 15.68 16.21 -5.67
N PHE A 355 14.38 16.47 -5.55
CA PHE A 355 13.85 17.55 -4.71
C PHE A 355 14.08 17.34 -3.20
N GLY A 356 14.26 16.09 -2.76
CA GLY A 356 14.59 15.73 -1.37
C GLY A 356 16.09 15.69 -1.11
N ALA A 357 16.96 15.94 -2.09
CA ALA A 357 18.42 15.80 -1.98
C ALA A 357 19.05 16.56 -0.81
N LYS A 358 18.44 17.69 -0.43
CA LYS A 358 18.95 18.60 0.61
C LYS A 358 18.42 18.28 2.00
N THR A 359 17.61 17.23 2.14
CA THR A 359 17.05 16.81 3.43
C THR A 359 18.18 16.43 4.40
N PRO A 360 18.34 17.13 5.53
CA PRO A 360 19.37 16.83 6.52
C PRO A 360 19.02 15.60 7.37
N GLY A 361 17.75 15.18 7.41
CA GLY A 361 17.31 14.10 8.29
C GLY A 361 17.59 14.42 9.76
N GLY A 362 17.93 13.40 10.53
CA GLY A 362 18.36 13.52 11.93
C GLY A 362 19.87 13.60 12.13
N SER A 363 20.62 14.01 11.11
CA SER A 363 22.11 14.04 11.13
C SER A 363 22.69 15.02 12.16
N LEU A 364 21.94 16.07 12.50
CA LEU A 364 22.30 17.06 13.53
C LEU A 364 21.86 16.63 14.94
N GLY A 365 21.28 15.44 15.05
CA GLY A 365 20.56 14.95 16.21
C GLY A 365 21.28 13.87 16.99
N THR A 366 20.55 13.30 17.95
CA THR A 366 21.04 12.15 18.74
C THR A 366 20.85 10.84 17.99
N THR A 367 21.80 9.90 18.11
CA THR A 367 21.57 8.53 17.63
C THR A 367 20.81 7.73 18.69
N ILE A 368 19.66 7.17 18.33
CA ILE A 368 18.83 6.32 19.19
C ILE A 368 18.84 4.89 18.64
N ARG A 369 19.03 3.92 19.54
CA ARG A 369 19.11 2.50 19.19
C ARG A 369 17.80 1.79 19.54
N VAL A 370 17.17 1.18 18.53
CA VAL A 370 16.08 0.23 18.72
C VAL A 370 16.70 -1.11 19.11
N THR A 371 16.28 -1.64 20.26
CA THR A 371 16.90 -2.81 20.93
C THR A 371 15.97 -4.01 21.05
N ASN A 372 14.71 -3.88 20.63
CA ASN A 372 13.75 -4.98 20.60
C ASN A 372 12.75 -4.82 19.45
N LEU A 373 12.02 -5.89 19.17
CA LEU A 373 11.02 -5.97 18.09
C LEU A 373 9.58 -5.73 18.58
N ASN A 374 9.40 -5.23 19.81
CA ASN A 374 8.07 -4.95 20.34
C ASN A 374 7.49 -3.72 19.63
N ASP A 375 6.17 -3.69 19.45
CA ASP A 375 5.46 -2.55 18.86
C ASP A 375 5.64 -1.26 19.67
N ALA A 376 5.70 -1.36 21.01
CA ALA A 376 5.76 -0.22 21.90
C ALA A 376 6.58 -0.49 23.17
N GLY A 377 6.84 0.58 23.93
CA GLY A 377 7.57 0.54 25.20
C GLY A 377 9.07 0.79 25.06
N PRO A 378 9.82 0.73 26.18
CA PRO A 378 11.25 0.97 26.21
C PRO A 378 12.03 0.18 25.16
N GLY A 379 12.85 0.85 24.34
CA GLY A 379 13.73 0.25 23.32
C GLY A 379 13.05 -0.09 21.99
N SER A 380 11.75 0.19 21.83
CA SER A 380 11.00 -0.02 20.58
C SER A 380 11.19 1.10 19.57
N LEU A 381 10.91 0.80 18.29
CA LEU A 381 10.86 1.81 17.21
C LEU A 381 9.83 2.92 17.50
N ARG A 382 8.63 2.54 17.96
CA ARG A 382 7.56 3.51 18.26
C ARG A 382 7.97 4.49 19.35
N GLN A 383 8.69 4.03 20.38
CA GLN A 383 9.23 4.94 21.39
C GLN A 383 10.31 5.87 20.82
N ALA A 384 11.19 5.35 19.97
CA ALA A 384 12.27 6.14 19.37
C ALA A 384 11.74 7.30 18.51
N LEU A 385 10.58 7.12 17.88
CA LEU A 385 9.90 8.10 17.02
C LEU A 385 9.07 9.16 17.78
N LEU A 386 9.01 9.12 19.12
CA LEU A 386 8.27 10.11 19.92
C LEU A 386 8.93 11.49 20.01
N GLN A 387 10.18 11.65 19.57
CA GLN A 387 10.91 12.92 19.64
C GLN A 387 11.66 13.17 18.33
N GLY A 388 11.75 14.43 17.90
CA GLY A 388 12.48 14.84 16.70
C GLY A 388 13.99 14.97 16.89
N ASN A 389 14.67 15.38 15.83
CA ASN A 389 16.11 15.59 15.78
C ASN A 389 16.94 14.36 16.20
N ARG A 390 16.71 13.23 15.51
CA ARG A 390 17.36 11.95 15.83
C ARG A 390 17.62 11.08 14.61
N THR A 391 18.70 10.32 14.69
CA THR A 391 18.96 9.19 13.80
C THR A 391 18.66 7.90 14.55
N ILE A 392 17.65 7.15 14.09
CA ILE A 392 17.22 5.88 14.62
C ILE A 392 17.96 4.76 13.88
N VAL A 393 18.68 3.95 14.64
CA VAL A 393 19.41 2.77 14.18
C VAL A 393 18.92 1.54 14.95
N PHE A 394 19.25 0.34 14.48
CA PHE A 394 18.73 -0.91 15.00
C PHE A 394 19.86 -1.83 15.46
N ASP A 395 19.80 -2.28 16.72
CA ASP A 395 20.67 -3.33 17.25
C ASP A 395 20.07 -4.73 17.04
N VAL A 396 18.83 -4.80 16.56
CA VAL A 396 18.06 -6.02 16.30
C VAL A 396 17.62 -6.09 14.83
N GLY A 397 17.45 -7.30 14.32
CA GLY A 397 16.88 -7.58 13.00
C GLY A 397 15.69 -8.53 13.14
N GLY A 398 14.71 -8.42 12.24
CA GLY A 398 13.49 -9.21 12.26
C GLY A 398 12.25 -8.38 11.96
N THR A 399 11.09 -8.93 12.30
CA THR A 399 9.79 -8.30 12.05
C THR A 399 9.26 -7.63 13.31
N ILE A 400 8.88 -6.36 13.20
CA ILE A 400 8.08 -5.62 14.19
C ILE A 400 6.63 -5.68 13.72
N THR A 401 5.79 -6.42 14.45
CA THR A 401 4.35 -6.49 14.18
C THR A 401 3.66 -5.28 14.80
N LEU A 402 3.28 -4.32 13.96
CA LEU A 402 2.66 -3.08 14.40
C LEU A 402 1.19 -3.30 14.77
N GLN A 403 0.75 -2.70 15.87
CA GLN A 403 -0.66 -2.73 16.28
C GLN A 403 -1.49 -1.62 15.63
N SER A 404 -0.83 -0.60 15.09
CA SER A 404 -1.41 0.56 14.40
C SER A 404 -0.32 1.29 13.63
N ASP A 405 -0.70 2.17 12.70
CA ASP A 405 0.27 2.99 11.98
C ASP A 405 1.14 3.80 12.97
N ILE A 406 2.41 3.99 12.59
CA ILE A 406 3.28 4.93 13.32
C ILE A 406 3.19 6.28 12.63
N VAL A 407 2.63 7.26 13.33
CA VAL A 407 2.59 8.65 12.87
C VAL A 407 3.89 9.34 13.27
N ILE A 408 4.72 9.67 12.28
CA ILE A 408 5.93 10.49 12.43
C ILE A 408 5.47 11.95 12.40
N LYS A 409 5.51 12.58 13.57
CA LYS A 409 5.05 13.97 13.78
C LYS A 409 6.18 14.98 13.89
N GLU A 410 7.37 14.49 14.21
CA GLU A 410 8.50 15.32 14.59
C GLU A 410 9.46 15.56 13.41
N PRO A 411 10.10 16.74 13.32
CA PRO A 411 11.04 17.04 12.26
C PRO A 411 12.44 16.45 12.51
N PHE A 412 13.30 16.53 11.49
CA PHE A 412 14.71 16.13 11.55
C PHE A 412 14.88 14.68 12.00
N MET A 413 14.28 13.77 11.26
CA MET A 413 14.23 12.35 11.60
C MET A 413 14.96 11.51 10.55
N THR A 414 15.75 10.54 10.98
CA THR A 414 16.28 9.49 10.10
C THR A 414 15.98 8.13 10.68
N ILE A 415 15.32 7.26 9.91
CA ILE A 415 15.20 5.83 10.21
C ILE A 415 16.20 5.11 9.30
N ASP A 416 17.29 4.58 9.86
CA ASP A 416 18.36 3.93 9.10
C ASP A 416 18.44 2.42 9.39
N GLY A 417 17.71 1.65 8.58
CA GLY A 417 17.69 0.20 8.66
C GLY A 417 18.99 -0.50 8.22
N ARG A 418 20.00 0.22 7.72
CA ARG A 418 21.30 -0.39 7.33
C ARG A 418 22.07 -0.97 8.52
N SER A 419 21.81 -0.41 9.70
CA SER A 419 22.40 -0.86 10.96
C SER A 419 21.84 -2.19 11.47
N ALA A 420 20.65 -2.58 11.02
CA ALA A 420 19.99 -3.77 11.50
C ALA A 420 20.78 -5.04 11.14
N PRO A 421 21.03 -5.95 12.09
CA PRO A 421 21.52 -7.29 11.81
C PRO A 421 20.61 -8.04 10.83
N MET A 422 21.15 -9.11 10.21
CA MET A 422 20.36 -10.03 9.41
C MET A 422 19.10 -10.49 10.16
N PRO A 423 17.91 -10.52 9.53
CA PRO A 423 17.65 -10.31 8.09
C PRO A 423 17.36 -8.86 7.67
N GLY A 424 17.74 -7.86 8.47
CA GLY A 424 17.27 -6.48 8.37
C GLY A 424 15.97 -6.26 9.15
N ILE A 425 15.32 -5.11 9.00
CA ILE A 425 14.08 -4.78 9.71
C ILE A 425 12.88 -4.77 8.75
N THR A 426 11.81 -5.43 9.20
CA THR A 426 10.51 -5.44 8.53
C THR A 426 9.44 -4.92 9.49
N LEU A 427 8.62 -3.97 9.05
CA LEU A 427 7.38 -3.58 9.71
C LEU A 427 6.23 -4.36 9.07
N SER A 428 5.32 -4.91 9.86
CA SER A 428 4.19 -5.70 9.36
C SER A 428 2.88 -5.32 10.03
N GLY A 429 1.77 -5.39 9.27
CA GLY A 429 0.40 -5.17 9.75
C GLY A 429 -0.05 -3.71 9.74
N ALA A 430 0.86 -2.75 9.75
CA ALA A 430 0.57 -1.32 9.65
C ALA A 430 1.71 -0.56 8.96
N GLY A 431 1.46 0.69 8.60
CA GLY A 431 2.38 1.54 7.85
C GLY A 431 2.99 2.70 8.64
N LEU A 432 3.62 3.60 7.90
CA LEU A 432 4.19 4.85 8.42
C LEU A 432 3.43 6.04 7.84
N ILE A 433 3.10 7.02 8.68
CA ILE A 433 2.48 8.27 8.25
C ILE A 433 3.42 9.42 8.60
N ILE A 434 4.03 10.04 7.61
CA ILE A 434 4.81 11.27 7.76
C ILE A 434 3.83 12.44 7.68
N HIS A 435 3.58 13.05 8.83
CA HIS A 435 2.52 14.02 8.98
C HIS A 435 3.10 15.42 9.22
N GLY A 436 2.97 16.29 8.21
CA GLY A 436 3.45 17.67 8.27
C GLY A 436 2.62 18.58 9.18
N THR A 437 2.66 19.88 8.87
CA THR A 437 2.03 20.93 9.68
C THR A 437 0.50 20.80 9.70
N PRO A 438 -0.17 21.03 10.84
CA PRO A 438 -1.54 20.58 10.99
C PRO A 438 -2.55 21.56 10.40
N ARG A 439 -3.54 21.01 9.71
CA ARG A 439 -4.91 21.55 9.76
C ARG A 439 -5.81 20.79 10.75
N TYR A 440 -5.48 19.54 11.09
CA TYR A 440 -6.35 18.64 11.88
C TYR A 440 -5.70 17.96 13.10
N TYR A 441 -4.37 17.90 13.21
CA TYR A 441 -3.65 17.24 14.31
C TYR A 441 -2.67 18.18 15.02
N ALA A 442 -3.10 18.85 16.08
CA ALA A 442 -2.22 19.71 16.87
C ALA A 442 -0.91 18.98 17.27
N GLY A 443 0.22 19.66 17.08
CA GLY A 443 1.55 19.14 17.45
C GLY A 443 2.29 18.34 16.36
N SER A 444 1.76 18.21 15.15
CA SER A 444 2.51 17.60 14.03
C SER A 444 3.24 18.65 13.20
N ASN A 445 4.51 18.40 12.86
CA ASN A 445 5.32 19.26 12.02
C ASN A 445 6.45 18.45 11.37
N ALA A 446 6.13 17.27 10.82
CA ALA A 446 7.15 16.43 10.22
C ALA A 446 7.69 17.08 8.94
N HIS A 447 8.98 17.41 8.97
CA HIS A 447 9.77 17.82 7.83
C HIS A 447 11.21 17.38 8.04
N ASP A 448 11.99 17.36 6.95
CA ASP A 448 13.37 16.88 6.98
C ASP A 448 13.47 15.42 7.47
N VAL A 449 12.71 14.53 6.83
CA VAL A 449 12.58 13.12 7.23
C VAL A 449 13.26 12.21 6.20
N ILE A 450 14.09 11.28 6.68
CA ILE A 450 14.71 10.24 5.86
C ILE A 450 14.28 8.88 6.37
N ILE A 451 13.76 8.04 5.49
CA ILE A 451 13.46 6.63 5.78
C ILE A 451 14.26 5.79 4.80
N ARG A 452 15.09 4.88 5.31
CA ARG A 452 15.91 4.03 4.45
C ARG A 452 16.13 2.63 4.93
N ASN A 453 16.28 1.73 3.96
CA ASN A 453 16.74 0.36 4.18
C ASN A 453 15.88 -0.46 5.16
N ILE A 454 14.57 -0.20 5.17
CA ILE A 454 13.56 -0.96 5.92
C ILE A 454 12.54 -1.59 4.96
N ARG A 455 11.84 -2.61 5.44
CA ARG A 455 10.73 -3.24 4.73
C ARG A 455 9.40 -2.94 5.42
N ILE A 456 8.33 -2.82 4.64
CA ILE A 456 6.96 -2.71 5.12
C ILE A 456 6.13 -3.76 4.37
N ARG A 457 5.34 -4.55 5.10
CA ARG A 457 4.54 -5.66 4.58
C ARG A 457 3.13 -5.61 5.15
N ASP A 458 2.13 -5.91 4.34
CA ASP A 458 0.77 -6.20 4.81
C ASP A 458 0.18 -5.06 5.65
N ALA A 459 0.48 -3.80 5.29
CA ALA A 459 -0.11 -2.65 5.97
C ALA A 459 -1.62 -2.62 5.71
N VAL A 460 -2.43 -2.49 6.76
CA VAL A 460 -3.91 -2.47 6.60
C VAL A 460 -4.40 -1.30 5.72
N ALA A 461 -3.68 -0.18 5.74
CA ALA A 461 -3.97 1.01 4.92
C ALA A 461 -2.83 1.26 3.92
N ASP A 462 -2.17 2.42 4.00
CA ASP A 462 -0.99 2.72 3.18
C ASP A 462 0.28 2.16 3.81
N GLY A 463 1.26 1.77 2.99
CA GLY A 463 2.58 1.37 3.49
C GLY A 463 3.37 2.58 4.03
N ILE A 464 3.53 3.62 3.20
CA ILE A 464 4.06 4.93 3.61
C ILE A 464 3.15 6.03 3.07
N GLN A 465 2.58 6.82 3.96
CA GLN A 465 1.86 8.03 3.60
C GLN A 465 2.71 9.28 3.90
N ILE A 466 2.90 10.14 2.91
CA ILE A 466 3.56 11.45 3.04
C ILE A 466 2.52 12.52 2.77
N ALA A 467 2.05 13.17 3.83
CA ALA A 467 0.84 13.97 3.73
C ALA A 467 0.84 15.19 4.65
N TRP A 468 -0.21 16.00 4.50
CA TRP A 468 -0.53 17.12 5.37
C TRP A 468 0.59 18.16 5.43
N GLY A 469 1.11 18.53 4.27
CA GLY A 469 2.19 19.50 4.15
C GLY A 469 3.55 19.00 4.64
N ALA A 470 3.76 17.69 4.79
CA ALA A 470 5.08 17.15 5.08
C ALA A 470 6.05 17.53 3.95
N TYR A 471 7.27 17.95 4.31
CA TYR A 471 8.23 18.40 3.31
C TYR A 471 9.68 18.02 3.61
N ASN A 472 10.52 18.11 2.58
CA ASN A 472 11.91 17.65 2.61
C ASN A 472 11.98 16.18 3.07
N VAL A 473 11.38 15.28 2.32
CA VAL A 473 11.29 13.87 2.67
C VAL A 473 12.08 13.01 1.68
N VAL A 474 12.88 12.07 2.18
CA VAL A 474 13.54 11.06 1.35
C VAL A 474 13.16 9.66 1.81
N VAL A 475 12.70 8.86 0.85
CA VAL A 475 12.47 7.43 0.99
C VAL A 475 13.49 6.72 0.08
N ASP A 476 14.45 6.03 0.67
CA ASP A 476 15.62 5.50 -0.03
C ASP A 476 15.84 4.01 0.27
N HIS A 477 15.96 3.17 -0.75
CA HIS A 477 16.15 1.72 -0.56
C HIS A 477 15.12 1.10 0.40
N VAL A 478 13.85 1.47 0.31
CA VAL A 478 12.80 0.75 1.06
C VAL A 478 12.21 -0.36 0.20
N SER A 479 11.59 -1.35 0.85
CA SER A 479 10.75 -2.32 0.18
C SER A 479 9.36 -2.28 0.81
N VAL A 480 8.33 -1.98 0.05
CA VAL A 480 6.93 -1.94 0.50
C VAL A 480 6.12 -2.92 -0.33
N SER A 481 5.27 -3.72 0.30
CA SER A 481 4.39 -4.62 -0.44
C SER A 481 3.10 -4.97 0.27
N ASN A 482 2.08 -5.29 -0.52
CA ASN A 482 0.78 -5.77 -0.07
C ASN A 482 0.10 -4.83 0.95
N ALA A 483 0.26 -3.51 0.75
CA ALA A 483 -0.55 -2.51 1.45
C ALA A 483 -2.02 -2.59 1.01
N GLY A 484 -2.95 -2.35 1.95
CA GLY A 484 -4.40 -2.43 1.74
C GLY A 484 -4.98 -1.33 0.84
N ASP A 485 -4.33 -0.16 0.74
CA ASP A 485 -4.62 0.84 -0.30
C ASP A 485 -3.39 1.16 -1.17
N GLY A 486 -2.54 2.13 -0.79
CA GLY A 486 -1.32 2.49 -1.52
C GLY A 486 -0.04 1.96 -0.88
N ASP A 487 0.93 1.48 -1.66
CA ASP A 487 2.26 1.19 -1.09
C ASP A 487 2.90 2.50 -0.59
N ILE A 488 2.92 3.52 -1.46
CA ILE A 488 3.36 4.87 -1.07
C ILE A 488 2.42 5.92 -1.66
N ASP A 489 1.81 6.72 -0.80
CA ASP A 489 0.94 7.84 -1.21
C ASP A 489 1.53 9.18 -0.77
N ILE A 490 1.70 10.09 -1.73
CA ILE A 490 2.24 11.44 -1.53
C ILE A 490 1.14 12.44 -1.85
N THR A 491 0.56 13.04 -0.82
CA THR A 491 -0.72 13.76 -0.96
C THR A 491 -0.80 14.99 -0.06
N HIS A 492 -1.95 15.67 -0.07
CA HIS A 492 -2.31 16.66 0.95
C HIS A 492 -1.27 17.77 1.15
N GLY A 493 -0.74 18.31 0.05
CA GLY A 493 0.20 19.43 0.10
C GLY A 493 1.65 19.04 0.42
N ALA A 494 1.98 17.74 0.50
CA ALA A 494 3.37 17.31 0.65
C ALA A 494 4.24 17.78 -0.51
N HIS A 495 5.45 18.27 -0.21
CA HIS A 495 6.36 18.78 -1.24
C HIS A 495 7.83 18.51 -0.91
N ASP A 496 8.72 18.57 -1.91
CA ASP A 496 10.14 18.24 -1.73
C ASP A 496 10.38 16.81 -1.28
N VAL A 497 9.82 15.90 -2.06
CA VAL A 497 9.88 14.48 -1.76
C VAL A 497 10.76 13.80 -2.79
N THR A 498 11.63 12.90 -2.35
CA THR A 498 12.32 11.95 -3.23
C THR A 498 12.06 10.53 -2.78
N VAL A 499 11.59 9.70 -3.71
CA VAL A 499 11.58 8.25 -3.55
C VAL A 499 12.61 7.69 -4.51
N GLN A 500 13.61 7.01 -3.97
CA GLN A 500 14.74 6.51 -4.75
C GLN A 500 15.11 5.08 -4.40
N TRP A 501 15.61 4.34 -5.39
CA TRP A 501 16.16 3.00 -5.23
C TRP A 501 15.25 2.04 -4.46
N SER A 502 13.92 2.24 -4.48
CA SER A 502 12.97 1.50 -3.65
C SER A 502 12.17 0.47 -4.46
N VAL A 503 11.60 -0.51 -3.79
CA VAL A 503 10.77 -1.58 -4.39
C VAL A 503 9.37 -1.49 -3.84
N LEU A 504 8.38 -1.37 -4.71
CA LEU A 504 6.97 -1.31 -4.38
C LEU A 504 6.25 -2.40 -5.19
N ARG A 505 5.43 -3.23 -4.54
CA ARG A 505 4.86 -4.42 -5.20
C ARG A 505 3.64 -5.04 -4.55
N ASP A 506 2.94 -5.86 -5.32
CA ASP A 506 1.86 -6.76 -4.86
C ASP A 506 0.68 -6.03 -4.21
N THR A 507 0.44 -4.79 -4.64
CA THR A 507 -0.71 -4.00 -4.25
C THR A 507 -1.48 -3.58 -5.50
N SER A 508 -2.81 -3.51 -5.40
CA SER A 508 -3.66 -3.10 -6.52
C SER A 508 -3.29 -1.71 -7.05
N LYS A 509 -2.88 -0.79 -6.16
CA LYS A 509 -2.55 0.61 -6.45
C LYS A 509 -1.18 0.94 -5.84
N ILE A 510 -0.11 0.99 -6.61
CA ILE A 510 1.22 1.20 -6.01
C ILE A 510 1.40 2.60 -5.42
N MET A 511 1.26 3.64 -6.23
CA MET A 511 1.64 5.00 -5.81
C MET A 511 0.74 6.09 -6.38
N LEU A 512 0.11 6.84 -5.49
CA LEU A 512 -0.60 8.07 -5.83
C LEU A 512 0.21 9.31 -5.43
N VAL A 513 0.52 10.16 -6.40
CA VAL A 513 0.99 11.54 -6.17
C VAL A 513 -0.17 12.47 -6.47
N LYS A 514 -0.81 13.04 -5.44
CA LYS A 514 -2.06 13.79 -5.63
C LYS A 514 -2.20 15.02 -4.76
N THR A 515 -2.38 16.17 -5.41
CA THR A 515 -2.90 17.37 -4.75
C THR A 515 -4.36 17.17 -4.36
N GLN A 516 -4.65 17.29 -3.06
CA GLN A 516 -6.01 17.21 -2.49
C GLN A 516 -6.31 18.51 -1.75
N THR A 517 -7.14 19.39 -2.33
CA THR A 517 -7.40 20.73 -1.77
C THR A 517 -8.57 20.80 -0.79
N ALA A 518 -9.43 19.78 -0.75
CA ALA A 518 -10.58 19.76 0.16
C ALA A 518 -10.14 19.62 1.62
N GLU A 519 -9.06 18.87 1.85
CA GLU A 519 -8.65 18.43 3.17
C GLU A 519 -7.39 19.20 3.65
N ALA A 520 -6.35 19.38 2.83
CA ALA A 520 -5.15 20.13 3.21
C ALA A 520 -4.93 21.39 2.35
N PRO A 521 -4.44 22.50 2.92
CA PRO A 521 -3.96 23.63 2.14
C PRO A 521 -2.60 23.26 1.51
N GLY A 522 -2.38 23.69 0.27
CA GLY A 522 -1.10 23.47 -0.41
C GLY A 522 -1.18 22.50 -1.59
N GLU A 523 -0.28 22.69 -2.54
CA GLU A 523 -0.14 21.87 -3.74
C GLU A 523 0.85 20.74 -3.46
N THR A 524 0.46 19.49 -3.69
CA THR A 524 1.44 18.40 -3.70
C THR A 524 2.34 18.59 -4.92
N SER A 525 3.62 18.84 -4.68
CA SER A 525 4.52 19.32 -5.72
C SER A 525 5.96 18.92 -5.46
N ARG A 526 6.82 19.05 -6.48
CA ARG A 526 8.26 18.79 -6.36
C ARG A 526 8.55 17.39 -5.80
N VAL A 527 7.97 16.38 -6.43
CA VAL A 527 8.22 14.97 -6.11
C VAL A 527 9.17 14.36 -7.14
N THR A 528 10.31 13.84 -6.72
CA THR A 528 11.22 13.07 -7.59
C THR A 528 11.02 11.58 -7.34
N LEU A 529 10.82 10.82 -8.41
CA LEU A 529 10.76 9.36 -8.38
C LEU A 529 11.85 8.83 -9.32
N HIS A 530 12.92 8.24 -8.79
CA HIS A 530 13.98 7.66 -9.64
C HIS A 530 14.56 6.35 -9.14
N HIS A 531 14.97 5.49 -10.08
CA HIS A 531 15.59 4.21 -9.78
C HIS A 531 14.72 3.29 -8.89
N ASN A 532 13.39 3.45 -8.93
CA ASN A 532 12.48 2.58 -8.20
C ASN A 532 12.00 1.41 -9.07
N ALA A 533 11.65 0.30 -8.43
CA ALA A 533 10.96 -0.82 -9.03
C ALA A 533 9.48 -0.81 -8.62
N PHE A 534 8.59 -0.68 -9.58
CA PHE A 534 7.14 -0.84 -9.46
C PHE A 534 6.79 -2.20 -10.04
N LEU A 535 6.49 -3.20 -9.20
CA LEU A 535 6.32 -4.59 -9.63
C LEU A 535 4.91 -5.08 -9.31
N THR A 536 4.33 -5.91 -10.19
CA THR A 536 3.14 -6.74 -9.87
C THR A 536 1.97 -5.97 -9.22
N SER A 537 1.30 -5.13 -10.00
CA SER A 537 0.17 -4.30 -9.54
C SER A 537 -1.00 -4.31 -10.51
N GLU A 538 -2.11 -3.62 -10.17
CA GLU A 538 -3.15 -3.34 -11.16
C GLU A 538 -2.96 -1.97 -11.83
N ASP A 539 -2.74 -0.92 -11.02
CA ASP A 539 -2.74 0.48 -11.45
C ASP A 539 -1.78 1.36 -10.60
N ARG A 540 -1.67 2.64 -10.96
CA ARG A 540 -0.91 3.69 -10.27
C ARG A 540 0.60 3.42 -10.19
N ASN A 541 1.26 3.30 -11.35
CA ASN A 541 2.70 3.03 -11.44
C ASN A 541 3.53 4.15 -12.11
N PRO A 542 3.66 5.36 -11.52
CA PRO A 542 2.77 5.98 -10.54
C PRO A 542 1.53 6.60 -11.24
N ARG A 543 0.52 7.01 -10.44
CA ARG A 543 -0.51 7.96 -10.88
C ARG A 543 -0.23 9.35 -10.33
N VAL A 544 -0.10 10.35 -11.20
CA VAL A 544 0.21 11.74 -10.85
C VAL A 544 -0.97 12.63 -11.21
N SER A 545 -1.55 13.30 -10.21
CA SER A 545 -2.84 13.98 -10.36
C SER A 545 -2.90 15.29 -9.60
N ASN A 546 -3.43 16.35 -10.22
CA ASN A 546 -3.65 17.64 -9.55
C ASN A 546 -5.15 17.89 -9.33
N LEU A 547 -5.81 16.98 -8.61
CA LEU A 547 -7.24 17.06 -8.27
C LEU A 547 -7.58 18.17 -7.24
N ALA A 548 -7.01 19.36 -7.42
CA ALA A 548 -7.50 20.63 -6.93
C ALA A 548 -8.82 21.02 -7.63
N ASN A 549 -9.88 20.22 -7.41
CA ASN A 549 -11.21 20.28 -8.03
C ASN A 549 -11.28 20.00 -9.55
N GLY A 550 -10.22 19.43 -10.14
CA GLY A 550 -10.19 19.08 -11.58
C GLY A 550 -10.33 20.27 -12.53
N SER A 551 -10.28 21.50 -11.98
CA SER A 551 -10.63 22.76 -12.64
C SER A 551 -9.45 23.72 -12.76
N THR A 552 -8.25 23.33 -12.30
CA THR A 552 -7.03 24.16 -12.37
C THR A 552 -5.81 23.31 -12.74
N ARG A 553 -4.82 23.94 -13.37
CA ARG A 553 -3.51 23.32 -13.61
C ARG A 553 -2.60 23.54 -12.41
N ALA A 554 -1.67 22.61 -12.22
CA ALA A 554 -0.64 22.69 -11.21
C ALA A 554 0.19 23.98 -11.41
N ALA A 555 0.53 24.70 -10.33
CA ALA A 555 1.32 25.92 -10.44
C ALA A 555 2.78 25.55 -10.76
N THR A 556 3.31 24.56 -10.04
CA THR A 556 4.67 24.04 -10.20
C THR A 556 4.67 22.60 -10.72
N ILE A 557 5.84 21.99 -10.88
CA ILE A 557 5.93 20.58 -11.25
C ILE A 557 5.36 19.71 -10.13
N THR A 558 4.49 18.76 -10.48
CA THR A 558 3.93 17.79 -9.55
C THR A 558 4.94 16.65 -9.32
N ALA A 559 5.45 16.05 -10.40
CA ALA A 559 6.40 14.94 -10.31
C ALA A 559 7.47 14.93 -11.41
N ASP A 560 8.70 14.58 -11.06
CA ASP A 560 9.82 14.26 -11.95
C ASP A 560 10.09 12.75 -11.85
N VAL A 561 9.59 11.98 -12.81
CA VAL A 561 9.59 10.51 -12.84
C VAL A 561 10.59 10.03 -13.86
N ARG A 562 11.73 9.52 -13.40
CA ARG A 562 12.84 9.20 -14.29
C ARG A 562 13.62 7.97 -13.90
N ASN A 563 14.05 7.18 -14.88
CA ASN A 563 14.83 5.96 -14.65
C ASN A 563 14.22 4.98 -13.65
N ASN A 564 12.90 4.77 -13.71
CA ASN A 564 12.22 3.72 -12.95
C ASN A 564 12.01 2.45 -13.79
N LEU A 565 11.84 1.32 -13.12
CA LEU A 565 11.45 0.03 -13.69
C LEU A 565 9.99 -0.24 -13.33
N ILE A 566 9.11 -0.20 -14.33
CA ILE A 566 7.68 -0.48 -14.19
C ILE A 566 7.41 -1.83 -14.85
N TRP A 567 7.06 -2.82 -14.04
CA TRP A 567 6.97 -4.21 -14.46
C TRP A 567 5.65 -4.84 -14.02
N GLN A 568 4.99 -5.50 -14.97
CA GLN A 568 3.91 -6.45 -14.69
C GLN A 568 2.64 -5.84 -14.04
N TRP A 569 2.15 -4.71 -14.56
CA TRP A 569 0.81 -4.19 -14.21
C TRP A 569 -0.32 -4.96 -14.92
N GLY A 570 -1.47 -5.15 -14.26
CA GLY A 570 -2.60 -5.92 -14.78
C GLY A 570 -3.97 -5.38 -14.36
N GLY A 571 -4.73 -4.80 -15.29
CA GLY A 571 -6.09 -4.30 -15.06
C GLY A 571 -6.22 -2.78 -15.17
N GLY A 572 -5.15 -2.05 -14.85
CA GLY A 572 -5.03 -0.59 -14.97
C GLY A 572 -3.87 -0.15 -15.85
N LEU A 573 -3.21 0.95 -15.47
CA LEU A 573 -2.21 1.65 -16.28
C LEU A 573 -0.80 1.43 -15.74
N GLY A 574 0.21 1.59 -16.61
CA GLY A 574 1.58 1.75 -16.15
C GLY A 574 1.70 3.09 -15.41
N THR A 575 2.14 4.13 -16.10
CA THR A 575 2.11 5.50 -15.54
C THR A 575 0.92 6.29 -16.08
N ASP A 576 0.21 7.04 -15.22
CA ASP A 576 -0.87 7.95 -15.60
C ASP A 576 -0.60 9.37 -15.08
N VAL A 577 -0.76 10.39 -15.92
CA VAL A 577 -0.68 11.81 -15.54
C VAL A 577 -1.93 12.55 -15.99
N GLU A 578 -2.59 13.22 -15.03
CA GLU A 578 -3.95 13.71 -15.23
C GLU A 578 -4.29 14.99 -14.44
N CYS A 579 -5.49 15.52 -14.71
CA CYS A 579 -6.17 16.50 -13.87
C CYS A 579 -5.36 17.77 -13.57
N GLY A 580 -4.59 18.25 -14.53
CA GLY A 580 -3.77 19.46 -14.45
C GLY A 580 -2.38 19.24 -13.87
N ALA A 581 -1.99 18.01 -13.51
CA ALA A 581 -0.65 17.72 -13.01
C ALA A 581 0.42 17.98 -14.07
N LYS A 582 1.56 18.52 -13.63
CA LYS A 582 2.73 18.76 -14.48
C LYS A 582 3.79 17.71 -14.16
N ALA A 583 4.27 16.98 -15.17
CA ALA A 583 5.27 15.94 -14.95
C ALA A 583 6.38 15.89 -16.00
N ASN A 584 7.55 15.41 -15.59
CA ASN A 584 8.58 14.91 -16.49
C ASN A 584 8.57 13.38 -16.40
N ILE A 585 8.44 12.68 -17.53
CA ILE A 585 8.48 11.22 -17.61
C ILE A 585 9.65 10.82 -18.52
N VAL A 586 10.79 10.49 -17.94
CA VAL A 586 12.07 10.40 -18.67
C VAL A 586 12.80 9.07 -18.43
N ASN A 587 13.14 8.36 -19.50
CA ASN A 587 13.99 7.18 -19.44
C ASN A 587 13.50 6.09 -18.47
N ASN A 588 12.19 5.91 -18.32
CA ASN A 588 11.63 4.79 -17.55
C ASN A 588 11.50 3.54 -18.44
N PHE A 589 11.70 2.36 -17.85
CA PHE A 589 11.49 1.08 -18.51
C PHE A 589 10.12 0.52 -18.15
N TYR A 590 9.35 0.13 -19.16
CA TYR A 590 8.01 -0.45 -19.01
C TYR A 590 7.95 -1.83 -19.65
N SER A 591 7.46 -2.84 -18.95
CA SER A 591 7.05 -4.10 -19.58
C SER A 591 6.03 -4.84 -18.73
N SER A 592 4.97 -5.33 -19.36
CA SER A 592 3.97 -6.18 -18.71
C SER A 592 3.66 -7.38 -19.60
N PRO A 593 4.60 -8.35 -19.70
CA PRO A 593 4.58 -9.37 -20.74
C PRO A 593 3.35 -10.28 -20.67
N SER A 594 2.77 -10.50 -19.49
CA SER A 594 1.57 -11.32 -19.33
C SER A 594 0.26 -10.55 -19.50
N SER A 595 0.30 -9.22 -19.62
CA SER A 595 -0.89 -8.39 -19.78
C SER A 595 -1.47 -8.44 -21.20
N SER A 596 -2.74 -8.03 -21.32
CA SER A 596 -3.40 -7.85 -22.61
C SER A 596 -2.65 -6.81 -23.47
N LEU A 597 -2.81 -6.87 -24.80
CA LEU A 597 -2.20 -5.88 -25.68
C LEU A 597 -2.65 -4.45 -25.34
N GLY A 598 -3.92 -4.26 -24.98
CA GLY A 598 -4.45 -2.95 -24.58
C GLY A 598 -3.73 -2.40 -23.35
N ASN A 599 -3.56 -3.22 -22.30
CA ASN A 599 -2.85 -2.82 -21.08
C ASN A 599 -1.39 -2.49 -21.37
N LYS A 600 -0.72 -3.27 -22.23
CA LYS A 600 0.67 -3.00 -22.65
C LYS A 600 0.80 -1.68 -23.39
N GLN A 601 -0.15 -1.38 -24.29
CA GLN A 601 -0.19 -0.11 -25.00
C GLN A 601 -0.40 1.08 -24.06
N GLN A 602 -1.03 0.85 -22.90
CA GLN A 602 -1.24 1.81 -21.83
C GLN A 602 -0.10 1.81 -20.77
N ALA A 603 1.11 1.44 -21.18
CA ALA A 603 2.32 1.58 -20.35
C ALA A 603 2.54 3.02 -19.88
N LEU A 604 2.24 4.00 -20.73
CA LEU A 604 2.31 5.42 -20.40
C LEU A 604 1.07 6.14 -20.94
N VAL A 605 0.32 6.77 -20.04
CA VAL A 605 -0.89 7.53 -20.34
C VAL A 605 -0.72 8.97 -19.87
N ILE A 606 -0.74 9.91 -20.80
CA ILE A 606 -0.74 11.35 -20.53
C ILE A 606 -2.08 11.90 -21.00
N ARG A 607 -2.97 12.19 -20.05
CA ARG A 607 -4.38 12.51 -20.34
C ARG A 607 -4.52 13.82 -21.10
N ALA A 608 -5.49 13.87 -22.01
CA ALA A 608 -5.88 15.08 -22.73
C ALA A 608 -6.62 16.07 -21.82
N ASP A 609 -6.68 17.34 -22.22
CA ASP A 609 -7.65 18.27 -21.65
C ASP A 609 -9.07 17.79 -21.93
N SER A 610 -9.97 17.92 -20.94
CA SER A 610 -11.35 17.44 -21.02
C SER A 610 -11.49 15.94 -21.32
N ASP A 611 -10.56 15.12 -20.83
CA ASP A 611 -10.62 13.67 -20.97
C ASP A 611 -11.90 13.09 -20.32
N PRO A 612 -12.74 12.35 -21.06
CA PRO A 612 -14.02 11.84 -20.55
C PRO A 612 -13.86 10.77 -19.46
N VAL A 613 -12.69 10.13 -19.37
CA VAL A 613 -12.39 9.11 -18.36
C VAL A 613 -12.18 9.76 -17.00
N THR A 614 -11.39 10.83 -16.94
CA THR A 614 -11.04 11.49 -15.68
C THR A 614 -12.07 12.54 -15.26
N ARG A 615 -12.85 13.06 -16.21
CA ARG A 615 -13.83 14.16 -16.00
C ARG A 615 -13.18 15.44 -15.45
N CYS A 616 -11.88 15.61 -15.68
CA CYS A 616 -11.13 16.81 -15.34
C CYS A 616 -11.14 17.79 -16.53
N ALA A 617 -11.22 19.09 -16.27
CA ALA A 617 -11.14 20.11 -17.30
C ALA A 617 -9.77 20.11 -17.99
N PHE A 618 -8.71 19.82 -17.22
CA PHE A 618 -7.34 19.75 -17.70
C PHE A 618 -6.80 18.33 -17.66
N GLY A 619 -5.99 17.99 -18.66
CA GLY A 619 -5.20 16.77 -18.74
C GLY A 619 -3.93 16.86 -17.92
N GLY A 620 -2.94 16.02 -18.19
CA GLY A 620 -1.67 16.01 -17.45
C GLY A 620 -0.50 16.52 -18.28
N PRO A 621 -0.34 17.84 -18.54
CA PRO A 621 0.74 18.33 -19.40
C PRO A 621 2.11 17.83 -18.95
N SER A 622 2.78 17.05 -19.81
CA SER A 622 3.99 16.31 -19.42
C SER A 622 5.09 16.34 -20.47
N TYR A 623 6.34 16.49 -20.03
CA TYR A 623 7.50 16.25 -20.88
C TYR A 623 7.80 14.76 -20.90
N VAL A 624 7.81 14.17 -22.10
CA VAL A 624 7.98 12.72 -22.28
C VAL A 624 9.13 12.46 -23.24
N ASN A 625 10.14 11.71 -22.78
CA ASN A 625 11.31 11.39 -23.58
C ASN A 625 12.04 10.11 -23.12
N GLY A 626 12.55 9.33 -24.08
CA GLY A 626 13.49 8.22 -23.86
C GLY A 626 12.96 7.03 -23.03
N ASN A 627 11.66 6.96 -22.77
CA ASN A 627 11.05 5.79 -22.13
C ASN A 627 11.08 4.60 -23.07
N PHE A 628 11.26 3.39 -22.52
CA PHE A 628 11.43 2.17 -23.29
C PHE A 628 10.37 1.14 -22.94
N SER A 629 9.75 0.51 -23.95
CA SER A 629 8.85 -0.63 -23.75
C SER A 629 9.55 -1.94 -24.10
N GLY A 630 9.63 -2.86 -23.14
CA GLY A 630 10.12 -4.23 -23.35
C GLY A 630 9.13 -5.14 -24.09
N ASP A 631 7.90 -4.69 -24.34
CA ASP A 631 6.79 -5.51 -24.84
C ASP A 631 6.70 -5.56 -26.38
N LYS A 632 7.67 -4.99 -27.10
CA LYS A 632 7.76 -4.98 -28.57
C LYS A 632 6.47 -4.46 -29.24
N LEU A 633 5.97 -3.34 -28.73
CA LEU A 633 4.75 -2.70 -29.23
C LEU A 633 4.95 -2.11 -30.63
N SER A 634 3.88 -2.06 -31.41
CA SER A 634 3.83 -1.36 -32.71
C SER A 634 3.65 0.16 -32.58
N ILE A 635 3.63 0.68 -31.35
CA ILE A 635 3.49 2.10 -31.03
C ILE A 635 4.74 2.58 -30.30
N ASP A 636 5.11 3.84 -30.50
CA ASP A 636 6.07 4.51 -29.62
C ASP A 636 5.33 4.97 -28.36
N ILE A 637 5.71 4.48 -27.19
CA ILE A 637 5.09 4.90 -25.92
C ILE A 637 5.43 6.35 -25.54
N ASN A 638 6.38 7.01 -26.20
CA ASN A 638 6.74 8.40 -25.95
C ASN A 638 5.87 9.41 -26.73
N THR A 639 5.26 8.98 -27.83
CA THR A 639 4.46 9.84 -28.73
C THR A 639 3.17 9.16 -29.22
N GLY A 640 2.83 8.01 -28.65
CA GLY A 640 1.74 7.16 -29.10
C GLY A 640 0.35 7.70 -28.74
N PRO A 641 -0.71 6.93 -29.05
CA PRO A 641 -2.10 7.38 -28.94
C PRO A 641 -2.55 7.71 -27.51
N TRP A 642 -1.79 7.28 -26.49
CA TRP A 642 -2.09 7.53 -25.08
C TRP A 642 -1.32 8.72 -24.50
N VAL A 643 -0.43 9.34 -25.29
CA VAL A 643 0.36 10.51 -24.89
C VAL A 643 -0.26 11.77 -25.50
N LEU A 644 -1.36 12.25 -24.92
CA LEU A 644 -2.23 13.25 -25.54
C LEU A 644 -1.95 14.70 -25.12
N ASN A 645 -1.16 14.92 -24.07
CA ASN A 645 -0.84 16.25 -23.54
C ASN A 645 0.67 16.41 -23.31
N ARG A 646 1.44 16.25 -24.39
CA ARG A 646 2.90 16.34 -24.37
C ARG A 646 3.37 17.79 -24.49
N VAL A 647 4.34 18.19 -23.67
CA VAL A 647 5.03 19.48 -23.79
C VAL A 647 6.43 19.32 -24.37
N ALA A 648 6.94 20.37 -25.05
CA ALA A 648 8.21 20.32 -25.75
C ALA A 648 9.44 20.46 -24.84
N THR A 649 9.31 21.18 -23.73
CA THR A 649 10.41 21.49 -22.80
C THR A 649 10.19 20.81 -21.46
N PRO A 650 11.22 20.19 -20.86
CA PRO A 650 11.11 19.65 -19.51
C PRO A 650 10.78 20.76 -18.51
N TYR A 651 9.96 20.42 -17.52
CA TYR A 651 9.77 21.27 -16.36
C TYR A 651 11.06 21.33 -15.54
N PRO A 652 11.41 22.48 -14.92
CA PRO A 652 12.54 22.56 -14.01
C PRO A 652 12.43 21.53 -12.89
N ALA A 653 13.47 20.75 -12.69
CA ALA A 653 13.57 19.76 -11.62
C ALA A 653 15.00 19.70 -11.09
N ASP A 654 15.15 19.32 -9.82
CA ASP A 654 16.46 19.15 -9.21
C ASP A 654 17.21 17.97 -9.88
N PRO A 655 18.55 18.02 -9.97
CA PRO A 655 19.31 17.05 -10.75
C PRO A 655 19.17 15.62 -10.23
N VAL A 656 19.10 14.69 -11.18
CA VAL A 656 19.22 13.24 -10.98
C VAL A 656 20.20 12.70 -12.02
N ALA A 657 21.16 11.90 -11.60
CA ALA A 657 22.06 11.12 -12.43
C ALA A 657 21.24 10.18 -13.31
N THR A 658 21.05 10.61 -14.55
CA THR A 658 20.11 9.98 -15.49
C THR A 658 20.89 9.16 -16.52
N THR A 659 20.49 7.90 -16.73
CA THR A 659 21.00 7.02 -17.80
C THR A 659 19.87 6.68 -18.77
N ASP A 660 20.12 5.89 -19.82
CA ASP A 660 19.02 5.35 -20.63
C ASP A 660 18.17 4.36 -19.81
N ALA A 661 16.93 4.11 -20.25
CA ALA A 661 15.96 3.30 -19.52
C ALA A 661 16.44 1.87 -19.24
N CYS A 662 17.20 1.28 -20.15
CA CYS A 662 17.67 -0.08 -20.02
C CYS A 662 18.84 -0.20 -19.05
N THR A 663 19.79 0.74 -19.11
CA THR A 663 20.88 0.84 -18.13
C THR A 663 20.34 1.04 -16.71
N ALA A 664 19.37 1.96 -16.54
CA ALA A 664 18.70 2.16 -15.27
C ALA A 664 17.97 0.89 -14.78
N ALA A 665 17.19 0.22 -15.64
CA ALA A 665 16.50 -1.01 -15.27
C ALA A 665 17.47 -2.10 -14.78
N ARG A 666 18.62 -2.29 -15.43
CA ARG A 666 19.65 -3.23 -14.98
C ARG A 666 20.22 -2.83 -13.61
N ALA A 667 20.45 -1.53 -13.38
CA ALA A 667 20.93 -1.04 -12.10
C ALA A 667 19.91 -1.30 -10.97
N ILE A 668 18.61 -1.07 -11.23
CA ILE A 668 17.53 -1.34 -10.28
C ILE A 668 17.45 -2.84 -9.97
N VAL A 669 17.51 -3.72 -11.00
CA VAL A 669 17.52 -5.17 -10.81
C VAL A 669 18.66 -5.61 -9.89
N ASN A 670 19.80 -4.92 -9.91
CA ASN A 670 20.94 -5.26 -9.07
C ASN A 670 20.88 -4.68 -7.65
N ALA A 671 20.39 -3.45 -7.48
CA ALA A 671 20.58 -2.69 -6.24
C ALA A 671 19.30 -2.16 -5.58
N GLY A 672 18.17 -2.09 -6.28
CA GLY A 672 16.93 -1.52 -5.72
C GLY A 672 16.36 -2.30 -4.54
N GLY A 673 15.68 -1.60 -3.63
CA GLY A 673 15.01 -2.13 -2.45
C GLY A 673 15.89 -2.18 -1.21
N ALA A 674 15.29 -2.56 -0.09
CA ALA A 674 16.00 -2.72 1.18
C ALA A 674 17.06 -3.82 1.10
N GLN A 675 18.27 -3.51 1.56
CA GLN A 675 19.42 -4.38 1.50
C GLN A 675 19.75 -5.01 2.87
N PRO A 676 20.08 -6.32 2.92
CA PRO A 676 20.00 -7.26 1.80
C PRO A 676 18.55 -7.57 1.43
N ARG A 677 18.22 -7.79 0.16
CA ARG A 677 16.83 -8.17 -0.21
C ARG A 677 16.37 -9.43 0.51
N ASP A 678 15.10 -9.50 0.90
CA ASP A 678 14.50 -10.73 1.42
C ASP A 678 14.21 -11.75 0.31
N ALA A 679 13.72 -12.95 0.67
CA ALA A 679 13.43 -13.99 -0.31
C ALA A 679 12.31 -13.60 -1.29
N ASP A 680 11.37 -12.80 -0.82
CA ASP A 680 10.19 -12.40 -1.56
C ASP A 680 10.54 -11.36 -2.64
N ASP A 681 11.29 -10.31 -2.28
CA ASP A 681 11.84 -9.34 -3.24
C ASP A 681 12.71 -10.03 -4.29
N ARG A 682 13.59 -10.96 -3.88
CA ARG A 682 14.42 -11.73 -4.82
C ARG A 682 13.56 -12.53 -5.82
N SER A 683 12.46 -13.12 -5.35
CA SER A 683 11.58 -13.91 -6.21
C SER A 683 10.92 -13.06 -7.31
N HIS A 684 10.59 -11.79 -7.02
CA HIS A 684 10.04 -10.85 -7.98
C HIS A 684 11.10 -10.41 -9.01
N PHE A 685 12.30 -10.04 -8.55
CA PHE A 685 13.39 -9.66 -9.45
C PHE A 685 13.80 -10.79 -10.39
N ASN A 686 13.75 -12.05 -9.94
CA ASN A 686 14.06 -13.22 -10.78
C ASN A 686 13.08 -13.43 -11.95
N GLN A 687 11.89 -12.82 -11.90
CA GLN A 687 10.89 -12.90 -12.97
C GLN A 687 11.08 -11.81 -14.04
N ILE A 688 11.92 -10.80 -13.76
CA ILE A 688 12.10 -9.65 -14.64
C ILE A 688 13.00 -10.05 -15.81
N SER A 689 12.49 -9.86 -17.03
CA SER A 689 13.27 -10.05 -18.25
C SER A 689 13.59 -8.72 -18.90
N LEU A 690 14.88 -8.42 -19.01
CA LEU A 690 15.41 -7.26 -19.74
C LEU A 690 15.98 -7.66 -21.11
N ALA A 691 15.55 -8.81 -21.67
CA ALA A 691 16.06 -9.32 -22.94
C ALA A 691 15.77 -8.42 -24.15
N ALA A 692 14.80 -7.52 -24.04
CA ALA A 692 14.51 -6.52 -25.05
C ALA A 692 15.49 -5.34 -25.04
N CYS A 693 16.25 -5.17 -23.95
CA CYS A 693 17.24 -4.11 -23.86
C CYS A 693 18.47 -4.43 -24.72
N PRO A 694 18.96 -3.45 -25.51
CA PRO A 694 20.12 -3.62 -26.38
C PRO A 694 21.42 -3.88 -25.63
#